data_AF-A0A0W0SW03-F1
#
_entry.id   AF-A0A0W0SW03-F1
#
_cell.length_a   1.000
_cell.length_b   1.000
_cell.length_c   1.000
_cell.angle_alpha   90.00
_cell.angle_beta   90.00
_cell.angle_gamma   90.00
#
_symmetry.space_group_name_H-M   'P 1'
#
loop_
_entity.id
_entity.type
_entity.pdbx_description
1 polymer ?
#
loop_
_entity_poly.entity_id
_entity_poly.type
_entity_poly.pdbx_seq_one_letter_code
_entity_poly.pdbx_strand_id
1 'polypeptide(L)'
;MAKPINLNDIFSLLEERPSQEKDHFLFLLGTDTVFTQLPTKGLPGLTEADQKCYERGETLSYSAQAIVQLLGEEAEMGAPKEPLSYTSPSVDVVNGPTTLGSEVGERVAQGVFLLLRAAASGKETLQIAAHSRGAVTALMVLSERARIIKALKETDLSLYQILCQAPTTEDNTGIARAITGNPAFKEANETPEQRKALLAKLENLKLNPFLIDPVPGGSKYYLKFLRWSSPRFYERPQCDDYELLIKLHERTCCFSPVIPEGMQPLPIPGHHGSASGNRYNQQGVEVPESIVQRDTTTVQDLVLCKLFDFLNRCTGDRFSQENCHEVRLKHEQLDGVLNDFLNQNQSKRNEKLLTHYNAVLENIHAFIWFQEGSYARLGAQYAKDKQRFVHLHGHNHMPMEAAVPTLHQDFINQEHALLYLRGFVNFEKFENSLAGMIHATTETLKDTIARMFNSSKESSRASSSSFDGQGLLNLLQEEAGRKIFFNGLAVLIETLSQKYLRNNLSSEEDEALRNVIEEPFRIIQRVKEEIAKQADFPKEYELIINQFDDLIQTGFKHTIETHYASIIQQTDALKAQIEHLLNPPEHFYTVFHEFVIKLPEPDNDTPEELTQVKEYLLRIESSRIRSIEDIQKVLSESIASLGEVSEEKLEVIQAFISSKQSELLQPCFDIHQASDETYLINLERLYDLAKTLKKDYPAQQRLVSKEKIDIDLEQLNFRIDTLVKAGGILLKERTIDLRQKPDCVGEAFFNLIKQEAIKLGAPSPELEDLKREILKQEQLLDELKQQNTKLLEKEKAQQSVIENQESQMVRKAQDHLEKTRALEKQIGEIREQKEQEAQRFEHSSSAQQETISKLEDKIGKATEQNKALNQRLERLSGENSEEIRSLKETVQSQAEEIGRLVGQWVLLSSDTQKDKELIEKLQSQEEAEKIVLIQTKLLPFTNNYLTHLLQQAQKYQPELRLNPDGTLPELLQPLFESDKEVYDKIITKLELVINLKSILQDTNERPLPSERVQAFGEALLRANDALKIHRDGPWTRFFKSSALVLGFAFELAYTVVTGKRNPLFFVTHTQGEAYVDDCAKELGLENPAVGA
;
A
#
# COMPACT_ATOMS: atom_id res chain seq x y z
N MET A 1 32.06 -26.78 22.86
CA MET A 1 32.37 -27.48 21.59
C MET A 1 32.50 -26.45 20.49
N ALA A 2 33.57 -26.47 19.70
CA ALA A 2 33.68 -25.60 18.53
C ALA A 2 32.55 -25.91 17.53
N LYS A 3 31.79 -24.88 17.11
CA LYS A 3 30.75 -24.95 16.07
C LYS A 3 31.22 -24.20 14.82
N PRO A 4 32.23 -24.72 14.08
CA PRO A 4 32.67 -24.07 12.86
C PRO A 4 31.52 -24.02 11.85
N ILE A 5 31.49 -22.97 11.04
CA ILE A 5 30.51 -22.87 9.97
C ILE A 5 30.80 -23.97 8.94
N ASN A 6 29.92 -24.96 8.86
CA ASN A 6 29.96 -26.04 7.88
C ASN A 6 28.54 -26.51 7.58
N LEU A 7 28.07 -26.33 6.35
CA LEU A 7 26.71 -26.72 5.97
C LEU A 7 26.50 -28.24 5.96
N ASN A 8 27.55 -29.05 5.81
CA ASN A 8 27.43 -30.51 5.94
C ASN A 8 27.05 -30.94 7.37
N ASP A 9 27.45 -30.16 8.40
CA ASP A 9 27.07 -30.44 9.78
C ASP A 9 25.56 -30.32 9.96
N ILE A 10 24.90 -29.36 9.30
CA ILE A 10 23.44 -29.17 9.35
C ILE A 10 22.73 -30.45 8.92
N PHE A 11 23.16 -31.06 7.82
CA PHE A 11 22.52 -32.26 7.30
C PHE A 11 22.88 -33.51 8.09
N SER A 12 24.10 -33.60 8.62
CA SER A 12 24.50 -34.68 9.52
C SER A 12 23.64 -34.71 10.78
N LEU A 13 23.34 -33.54 11.35
CA LEU A 13 22.47 -33.40 12.53
C LEU A 13 21.02 -33.81 12.28
N LEU A 14 20.54 -33.82 11.03
CA LEU A 14 19.19 -34.32 10.72
C LEU A 14 19.07 -35.84 10.84
N GLU A 15 20.19 -36.56 10.66
CA GLU A 15 20.27 -38.03 10.74
C GLU A 15 20.53 -38.52 12.17
N GLU A 16 21.04 -37.63 13.02
CA GLU A 16 21.25 -37.89 14.44
C GLU A 16 19.92 -37.95 15.21
N ARG A 17 19.95 -38.60 16.38
CA ARG A 17 18.80 -38.57 17.28
C ARG A 17 18.59 -37.13 17.75
N PRO A 18 17.33 -36.63 17.79
CA PRO A 18 17.03 -35.30 18.29
C PRO A 18 17.64 -35.07 19.68
N SER A 19 18.10 -33.85 19.93
CA SER A 19 18.59 -33.44 21.25
C SER A 19 17.51 -33.69 22.31
N GLN A 20 17.92 -34.14 23.50
CA GLN A 20 17.00 -34.25 24.64
C GLN A 20 16.55 -32.87 25.13
N GLU A 21 17.45 -31.89 25.06
CA GLU A 21 17.10 -30.50 25.36
C GLU A 21 16.39 -29.90 24.16
N LYS A 22 15.16 -29.43 24.37
CA LYS A 22 14.26 -28.93 23.32
C LYS A 22 14.52 -27.47 22.99
N ASP A 23 15.09 -26.72 23.93
CA ASP A 23 15.28 -25.30 23.79
C ASP A 23 16.71 -24.96 23.34
N HIS A 24 16.85 -23.86 22.61
CA HIS A 24 18.13 -23.28 22.24
C HIS A 24 18.12 -21.77 22.52
N PHE A 25 19.23 -21.24 23.01
CA PHE A 25 19.36 -19.86 23.46
C PHE A 25 20.47 -19.15 22.69
N LEU A 26 20.08 -18.16 21.87
CA LEU A 26 20.99 -17.37 21.06
C LEU A 26 21.08 -15.95 21.62
N PHE A 27 22.29 -15.54 22.00
CA PHE A 27 22.57 -14.21 22.51
C PHE A 27 23.31 -13.40 21.45
N LEU A 28 22.74 -12.26 21.04
CA LEU A 28 23.33 -11.37 20.02
C LEU A 28 23.72 -10.05 20.68
N LEU A 29 25.02 -9.84 20.87
CA LEU A 29 25.54 -8.69 21.61
C LEU A 29 25.52 -7.40 20.77
N GLY A 30 25.54 -6.25 21.46
CA GLY A 30 25.46 -4.93 20.86
C GLY A 30 26.76 -4.41 20.23
N THR A 31 26.71 -3.22 19.65
CA THR A 31 27.87 -2.57 19.02
C THR A 31 29.07 -2.53 19.97
N ASP A 32 30.26 -2.94 19.50
CA ASP A 32 31.50 -3.06 20.27
C ASP A 32 31.37 -3.85 21.58
N THR A 33 30.31 -4.65 21.73
CA THR A 33 30.09 -5.49 22.90
C THR A 33 30.62 -6.90 22.61
N VAL A 34 31.58 -7.32 23.44
CA VAL A 34 32.15 -8.66 23.41
C VAL A 34 31.74 -9.44 24.65
N PHE A 35 31.70 -10.76 24.53
CA PHE A 35 31.39 -11.64 25.64
C PHE A 35 32.30 -11.35 26.84
N THR A 36 31.67 -11.02 27.97
CA THR A 36 32.35 -10.60 29.19
C THR A 36 32.18 -11.67 30.27
N GLN A 37 33.22 -12.49 30.48
CA GLN A 37 33.18 -13.63 31.38
C GLN A 37 33.06 -13.24 32.87
N LEU A 38 33.69 -12.12 33.26
CA LEU A 38 33.74 -11.65 34.65
C LEU A 38 33.42 -10.15 34.69
N PRO A 39 32.91 -9.61 35.82
CA PRO A 39 32.71 -8.17 35.97
C PRO A 39 33.99 -7.38 35.68
N THR A 40 33.92 -6.25 34.98
CA THR A 40 35.12 -5.52 34.54
C THR A 40 35.86 -4.84 35.68
N LYS A 41 35.17 -4.57 36.78
CA LYS A 41 35.72 -3.89 37.95
C LYS A 41 36.81 -4.74 38.61
N GLY A 42 38.01 -4.20 38.72
CA GLY A 42 39.14 -4.88 39.36
C GLY A 42 39.78 -5.99 38.51
N LEU A 43 39.39 -6.17 37.24
CA LEU A 43 40.10 -7.07 36.34
C LEU A 43 41.47 -6.49 35.97
N PRO A 44 42.57 -7.28 36.15
CA PRO A 44 43.89 -6.82 35.80
C PRO A 44 44.04 -6.66 34.27
N GLY A 45 44.71 -5.59 33.84
CA GLY A 45 44.98 -5.32 32.43
C GLY A 45 43.95 -4.47 31.69
N LEU A 46 42.86 -4.07 32.34
CA LEU A 46 41.88 -3.11 31.81
C LEU A 46 42.21 -1.67 32.22
N THR A 47 41.96 -0.70 31.33
CA THR A 47 42.08 0.73 31.67
C THR A 47 41.00 1.16 32.66
N GLU A 48 41.13 2.31 33.31
CA GLU A 48 40.08 2.82 34.22
C GLU A 48 38.73 2.99 33.49
N ALA A 49 38.77 3.40 32.22
CA ALA A 49 37.58 3.51 31.39
C ALA A 49 36.95 2.14 31.11
N ASP A 50 37.75 1.13 30.75
CA ASP A 50 37.26 -0.23 30.47
C ASP A 50 36.72 -0.91 31.73
N GLN A 51 37.31 -0.63 32.90
CA GLN A 51 36.81 -1.13 34.18
C GLN A 51 35.41 -0.60 34.51
N LYS A 52 35.04 0.60 34.02
CA LYS A 52 33.73 1.22 34.20
C LYS A 52 32.65 0.68 33.26
N CYS A 53 33.00 -0.04 32.19
CA CYS A 53 32.02 -0.48 31.18
C CYS A 53 30.96 -1.43 31.74
N TYR A 54 31.35 -2.45 32.51
CA TYR A 54 30.46 -3.47 33.04
C TYR A 54 30.87 -3.89 34.46
N GLU A 55 30.80 -2.94 35.40
CA GLU A 55 31.29 -3.15 36.79
C GLU A 55 30.70 -4.38 37.48
N ARG A 56 29.47 -4.77 37.12
CA ARG A 56 28.71 -5.91 37.66
C ARG A 56 28.69 -7.12 36.71
N GLY A 57 29.20 -6.95 35.49
CA GLY A 57 29.03 -7.86 34.35
C GLY A 57 28.09 -7.29 33.29
N GLU A 58 28.31 -7.72 32.05
CA GLU A 58 27.42 -7.40 30.93
C GLU A 58 26.22 -8.35 30.97
N THR A 59 25.01 -7.79 30.88
CA THR A 59 23.74 -8.50 31.16
C THR A 59 23.53 -9.75 30.33
N LEU A 60 23.78 -9.71 29.01
CA LEU A 60 23.54 -10.85 28.12
C LEU A 60 24.64 -11.92 28.25
N SER A 61 25.89 -11.51 28.44
CA SER A 61 27.03 -12.39 28.73
C SER A 61 26.83 -13.14 30.04
N TYR A 62 26.34 -12.45 31.08
CA TYR A 62 25.98 -13.06 32.36
C TYR A 62 24.83 -14.07 32.18
N SER A 63 23.76 -13.67 31.48
CA SER A 63 22.58 -14.51 31.26
C SER A 63 22.91 -15.79 30.50
N ALA A 64 23.78 -15.72 29.49
CA ALA A 64 24.24 -16.89 28.75
C ALA A 64 24.98 -17.89 29.65
N GLN A 65 25.89 -17.40 30.50
CA GLN A 65 26.60 -18.24 31.47
C GLN A 65 25.65 -18.87 32.50
N ALA A 66 24.66 -18.10 32.97
CA ALA A 66 23.68 -18.57 33.94
C ALA A 66 22.81 -19.70 33.35
N ILE A 67 22.36 -19.57 32.10
CA ILE A 67 21.60 -20.63 31.42
C ILE A 67 22.45 -21.88 31.24
N VAL A 68 23.71 -21.76 30.81
CA VAL A 68 24.61 -22.94 30.69
C VAL A 68 24.73 -23.67 32.03
N GLN A 69 24.94 -22.93 33.13
CA GLN A 69 25.00 -23.52 34.46
C GLN A 69 23.68 -24.20 34.84
N LEU A 70 22.53 -23.52 34.63
CA LEU A 70 21.20 -24.04 34.95
C LEU A 70 20.85 -25.31 34.14
N LEU A 71 21.31 -25.41 32.90
CA LEU A 71 21.16 -26.61 32.06
C LEU A 71 22.13 -27.74 32.44
N GLY A 72 23.14 -27.46 33.26
CA GLY A 72 24.20 -28.41 33.59
C GLY A 72 25.10 -28.73 32.40
N GLU A 73 25.22 -27.78 31.46
CA GLU A 73 26.04 -27.93 30.25
C GLU A 73 27.46 -27.41 30.48
N GLU A 74 28.41 -27.90 29.68
CA GLU A 74 29.76 -27.33 29.59
C GLU A 74 29.86 -26.43 28.37
N ALA A 75 30.47 -25.26 28.55
CA ALA A 75 30.70 -24.30 27.47
C ALA A 75 32.18 -24.15 27.13
N GLU A 76 32.43 -23.79 25.88
CA GLU A 76 33.74 -23.39 25.38
C GLU A 76 33.70 -21.91 25.00
N MET A 77 34.82 -21.22 25.24
CA MET A 77 35.02 -19.86 24.74
C MET A 77 35.63 -19.92 23.34
N GLY A 78 35.08 -19.12 22.42
CA GLY A 78 35.64 -18.91 21.10
C GLY A 78 36.96 -18.13 21.15
N ALA A 79 37.68 -18.08 20.04
CA ALA A 79 38.92 -17.31 20.00
C ALA A 79 38.62 -15.80 20.12
N PRO A 80 39.56 -15.00 20.65
CA PRO A 80 39.37 -13.55 20.74
C PRO A 80 39.03 -12.95 19.37
N LYS A 81 37.97 -12.12 19.32
CA LYS A 81 37.44 -11.45 18.12
C LYS A 81 36.67 -12.34 17.12
N GLU A 82 36.56 -13.65 17.35
CA GLU A 82 35.65 -14.48 16.55
C GLU A 82 34.19 -14.04 16.76
N PRO A 83 33.32 -14.24 15.75
CA PRO A 83 31.89 -13.97 15.88
C PRO A 83 31.24 -14.76 17.00
N LEU A 84 31.41 -16.08 17.00
CA LEU A 84 30.91 -16.96 18.04
C LEU A 84 31.90 -16.99 19.20
N SER A 85 31.54 -16.38 20.33
CA SER A 85 32.46 -16.13 21.45
C SER A 85 32.27 -17.04 22.65
N TYR A 86 31.09 -17.63 22.79
CA TYR A 86 30.78 -18.57 23.86
C TYR A 86 29.73 -19.57 23.37
N THR A 87 29.96 -20.86 23.60
CA THR A 87 29.10 -21.91 23.04
C THR A 87 29.03 -23.16 23.91
N SER A 88 27.82 -23.72 24.03
CA SER A 88 27.48 -25.00 24.65
C SER A 88 26.50 -25.76 23.72
N PRO A 89 26.07 -27.00 24.02
CA PRO A 89 25.06 -27.67 23.21
C PRO A 89 23.79 -26.84 22.94
N SER A 90 23.33 -26.05 23.92
CA SER A 90 22.06 -25.33 23.83
C SER A 90 22.17 -23.80 23.90
N VAL A 91 23.35 -23.24 24.19
CA VAL A 91 23.56 -21.79 24.28
C VAL A 91 24.67 -21.32 23.35
N ASP A 92 24.44 -20.25 22.61
CA ASP A 92 25.41 -19.59 21.75
C ASP A 92 25.42 -18.07 21.97
N VAL A 93 26.60 -17.47 22.04
CA VAL A 93 26.78 -16.01 22.14
C VAL A 93 27.57 -15.53 20.93
N VAL A 94 26.99 -14.57 20.21
CA VAL A 94 27.63 -13.90 19.08
C VAL A 94 28.02 -12.49 19.53
N ASN A 95 29.33 -12.21 19.46
CA ASN A 95 29.87 -10.86 19.68
C ASN A 95 29.25 -9.87 18.70
N GLY A 96 28.98 -8.66 19.16
CA GLY A 96 28.40 -7.65 18.30
C GLY A 96 29.39 -7.12 17.27
N PRO A 97 28.89 -6.41 16.25
CA PRO A 97 29.73 -5.77 15.25
C PRO A 97 30.50 -4.60 15.86
N THR A 98 31.58 -4.18 15.20
CA THR A 98 32.30 -2.96 15.59
C THR A 98 31.46 -1.70 15.37
N THR A 99 31.87 -0.55 15.92
CA THR A 99 31.26 0.77 15.59
C THR A 99 31.10 0.96 14.08
N LEU A 100 32.10 0.55 13.29
CA LEU A 100 32.08 0.69 11.82
C LEU A 100 31.00 -0.18 11.15
N GLY A 101 30.56 -1.26 11.79
CA GLY A 101 29.47 -2.10 11.30
C GLY A 101 29.79 -2.93 10.06
N SER A 102 31.05 -2.96 9.59
CA SER A 102 31.47 -3.70 8.38
C SER A 102 31.23 -5.21 8.47
N GLU A 103 31.25 -5.75 9.68
CA GLU A 103 31.06 -7.18 9.97
C GLU A 103 29.59 -7.57 10.15
N VAL A 104 28.63 -6.69 9.90
CA VAL A 104 27.20 -6.98 10.12
C VAL A 104 26.73 -8.23 9.38
N GLY A 105 27.07 -8.34 8.09
CA GLY A 105 26.70 -9.50 7.28
C GLY A 105 27.25 -10.79 7.86
N GLU A 106 28.45 -10.75 8.47
CA GLU A 106 29.05 -11.88 9.16
C GLU A 106 28.24 -12.28 10.41
N ARG A 107 27.79 -11.30 11.22
CA ARG A 107 26.97 -11.57 12.43
C ARG A 107 25.60 -12.12 12.10
N VAL A 108 24.95 -11.58 11.06
CA VAL A 108 23.68 -12.13 10.58
C VAL A 108 23.88 -13.52 10.01
N ALA A 109 24.90 -13.75 9.17
CA ALA A 109 25.19 -15.07 8.61
C ALA A 109 25.50 -16.11 9.70
N GLN A 110 26.27 -15.74 10.73
CA GLN A 110 26.51 -16.59 11.90
C GLN A 110 25.20 -16.90 12.64
N GLY A 111 24.35 -15.90 12.90
CA GLY A 111 23.05 -16.11 13.54
C GLY A 111 22.13 -17.03 12.74
N VAL A 112 22.08 -16.87 11.42
CA VAL A 112 21.31 -17.74 10.51
C VAL A 112 21.86 -19.17 10.54
N PHE A 113 23.19 -19.35 10.50
CA PHE A 113 23.80 -20.67 10.62
C PHE A 113 23.43 -21.37 11.93
N LEU A 114 23.49 -20.65 13.06
CA LEU A 114 23.13 -21.19 14.38
C LEU A 114 21.64 -21.55 14.46
N LEU A 115 20.74 -20.74 13.87
CA LEU A 115 19.32 -21.06 13.76
C LEU A 115 19.09 -22.36 12.96
N LEU A 116 19.75 -22.50 11.81
CA LEU A 116 19.66 -23.71 10.98
C LEU A 116 20.19 -24.93 11.74
N ARG A 117 21.28 -24.76 12.49
CA ARG A 117 21.87 -25.83 13.31
C ARG A 117 20.93 -26.25 14.43
N ALA A 118 20.31 -25.29 15.13
CA ALA A 118 19.34 -25.55 16.18
C ALA A 118 18.14 -26.35 15.64
N ALA A 119 17.54 -25.89 14.53
CA ALA A 119 16.48 -26.62 13.85
C ALA A 119 16.92 -28.04 13.48
N ALA A 120 18.09 -28.19 12.84
CA ALA A 120 18.60 -29.49 12.41
C ALA A 120 18.83 -30.46 13.58
N SER A 121 19.30 -29.94 14.72
CA SER A 121 19.53 -30.71 15.97
C SER A 121 18.22 -31.17 16.65
N GLY A 122 17.07 -30.80 16.11
CA GLY A 122 15.75 -31.16 16.63
C GLY A 122 15.26 -30.28 17.77
N LYS A 123 15.79 -29.06 17.90
CA LYS A 123 15.28 -28.07 18.85
C LYS A 123 13.86 -27.66 18.44
N GLU A 124 12.98 -27.50 19.42
CA GLU A 124 11.58 -27.10 19.23
C GLU A 124 11.40 -25.58 19.41
N THR A 125 12.26 -24.94 20.22
CA THR A 125 12.24 -23.49 20.41
C THR A 125 13.63 -22.86 20.25
N LEU A 126 13.66 -21.63 19.77
CA LEU A 126 14.83 -20.76 19.72
C LEU A 126 14.51 -19.44 20.42
N GLN A 127 15.14 -19.23 21.56
CA GLN A 127 15.07 -18.02 22.37
C GLN A 127 16.19 -17.08 21.91
N ILE A 128 15.86 -15.85 21.53
CA ILE A 128 16.86 -14.88 21.02
C ILE A 128 16.90 -13.67 21.93
N ALA A 129 17.96 -13.50 22.73
CA ALA A 129 18.14 -12.32 23.56
C ALA A 129 19.19 -11.40 22.93
N ALA A 130 18.84 -10.15 22.69
CA ALA A 130 19.67 -9.30 21.86
C ALA A 130 19.60 -7.82 22.26
N HIS A 131 20.72 -7.09 22.10
CA HIS A 131 20.82 -5.66 22.44
C HIS A 131 21.39 -4.85 21.27
N SER A 132 20.94 -3.60 21.09
CA SER A 132 21.53 -2.66 20.13
C SER A 132 21.51 -3.19 18.69
N ARG A 133 22.62 -3.08 17.95
CA ARG A 133 22.84 -3.72 16.65
C ARG A 133 22.69 -5.25 16.69
N GLY A 134 22.91 -5.90 17.83
CA GLY A 134 22.59 -7.31 18.03
C GLY A 134 21.08 -7.57 17.94
N ALA A 135 20.25 -6.67 18.46
CA ALA A 135 18.79 -6.76 18.33
C ALA A 135 18.32 -6.53 16.89
N VAL A 136 19.00 -5.66 16.13
CA VAL A 136 18.76 -5.54 14.68
C VAL A 136 19.21 -6.80 13.93
N THR A 137 20.32 -7.42 14.35
CA THR A 137 20.76 -8.73 13.83
C THR A 137 19.70 -9.80 14.10
N ALA A 138 19.07 -9.81 15.27
CA ALA A 138 17.97 -10.72 15.59
C ALA A 138 16.80 -10.57 14.59
N LEU A 139 16.35 -9.34 14.34
CA LEU A 139 15.30 -9.05 13.36
C LEU A 139 15.65 -9.60 11.97
N MET A 140 16.91 -9.44 11.56
CA MET A 140 17.39 -9.98 10.28
C MET A 140 17.42 -11.50 10.25
N VAL A 141 17.80 -12.17 11.35
CA VAL A 141 17.77 -13.63 11.46
C VAL A 141 16.32 -14.16 11.32
N LEU A 142 15.35 -13.48 11.93
CA LEU A 142 13.92 -13.82 11.80
C LEU A 142 13.44 -13.67 10.34
N SER A 143 13.80 -12.56 9.69
CA SER A 143 13.49 -12.30 8.28
C SER A 143 14.14 -13.33 7.34
N GLU A 144 15.42 -13.66 7.56
CA GLU A 144 16.13 -14.66 6.77
C GLU A 144 15.52 -16.06 6.93
N ARG A 145 15.06 -16.45 8.12
CA ARG A 145 14.32 -17.72 8.29
C ARG A 145 13.09 -17.76 7.41
N ALA A 146 12.27 -16.69 7.42
CA ALA A 146 11.05 -16.64 6.61
C ALA A 146 11.37 -16.76 5.11
N ARG A 147 12.40 -16.05 4.65
CA ARG A 147 12.91 -16.13 3.27
C ARG A 147 13.41 -17.53 2.91
N ILE A 148 14.20 -18.16 3.78
CA ILE A 148 14.75 -19.50 3.56
C ILE A 148 13.63 -20.55 3.49
N ILE A 149 12.64 -20.49 4.39
CA ILE A 149 11.46 -21.39 4.36
C ILE A 149 10.73 -21.24 3.02
N LYS A 150 10.50 -20.00 2.56
CA LYS A 150 9.86 -19.74 1.27
C LYS A 150 10.67 -20.33 0.11
N ALA A 151 11.98 -20.07 0.06
CA ALA A 151 12.86 -20.55 -0.99
C ALA A 151 12.95 -22.09 -1.03
N LEU A 152 13.00 -22.75 0.14
CA LEU A 152 12.99 -24.22 0.25
C LEU A 152 11.67 -24.86 -0.22
N LYS A 153 10.55 -24.11 -0.22
CA LYS A 153 9.25 -24.59 -0.73
C LYS A 153 9.10 -24.40 -2.24
N GLU A 154 9.60 -23.27 -2.75
CA GLU A 154 9.29 -22.79 -4.09
C GLU A 154 10.38 -23.13 -5.13
N THR A 155 11.57 -23.55 -4.68
CA THR A 155 12.72 -23.78 -5.55
C THR A 155 13.42 -25.10 -5.26
N ASP A 156 14.11 -25.65 -6.25
CA ASP A 156 14.99 -26.83 -6.11
C ASP A 156 16.45 -26.46 -5.81
N LEU A 157 16.72 -25.20 -5.46
CA LEU A 157 18.06 -24.70 -5.16
C LEU A 157 18.62 -25.36 -3.90
N SER A 158 19.94 -25.46 -3.84
CA SER A 158 20.60 -25.97 -2.64
C SER A 158 20.51 -24.98 -1.47
N LEU A 159 20.70 -25.46 -0.23
CA LEU A 159 20.74 -24.54 0.93
C LEU A 159 21.82 -23.46 0.76
N TYR A 160 23.00 -23.82 0.26
CA TYR A 160 24.07 -22.85 -0.01
C TYR A 160 23.64 -21.81 -1.05
N GLN A 161 23.03 -22.23 -2.16
CA GLN A 161 22.54 -21.32 -3.18
C GLN A 161 21.45 -20.37 -2.64
N ILE A 162 20.53 -20.88 -1.83
CA ILE A 162 19.49 -20.08 -1.16
C ILE A 162 20.12 -19.03 -0.23
N LEU A 163 21.16 -19.41 0.52
CA LEU A 163 21.88 -18.50 1.41
C LEU A 163 22.65 -17.43 0.61
N CYS A 164 23.27 -17.78 -0.52
CA CYS A 164 23.93 -16.82 -1.41
C CYS A 164 22.97 -15.85 -2.11
N GLN A 165 21.66 -16.15 -2.14
CA GLN A 165 20.62 -15.28 -2.69
C GLN A 165 19.99 -14.35 -1.64
N ALA A 166 20.61 -14.18 -0.47
CA ALA A 166 20.21 -13.12 0.45
C ALA A 166 20.28 -11.75 -0.27
N PRO A 167 19.34 -10.81 -0.04
CA PRO A 167 19.34 -9.52 -0.70
C PRO A 167 20.67 -8.77 -0.53
N THR A 168 21.14 -8.07 -1.59
CA THR A 168 22.48 -7.44 -1.60
C THR A 168 22.49 -5.95 -1.93
N THR A 169 21.53 -5.46 -2.70
CA THR A 169 21.54 -4.09 -3.24
C THR A 169 20.73 -3.11 -2.40
N GLU A 170 19.70 -3.57 -1.70
CA GLU A 170 18.75 -2.69 -1.00
C GLU A 170 18.97 -2.61 0.50
N ASP A 171 19.55 -3.64 1.14
CA ASP A 171 19.60 -3.73 2.60
C ASP A 171 20.91 -3.29 3.28
N ASN A 172 21.96 -3.04 2.48
CA ASN A 172 23.35 -2.74 2.85
C ASN A 172 23.98 -3.60 3.98
N THR A 173 23.32 -4.68 4.40
CA THR A 173 23.79 -5.60 5.45
C THR A 173 24.85 -6.57 4.94
N GLY A 174 24.95 -6.76 3.63
CA GLY A 174 26.03 -7.55 3.03
C GLY A 174 26.03 -9.03 3.41
N ILE A 175 24.87 -9.61 3.78
CA ILE A 175 24.74 -11.01 4.21
C ILE A 175 25.28 -11.98 3.14
N ALA A 176 24.83 -11.86 1.88
CA ALA A 176 25.32 -12.73 0.82
C ALA A 176 26.82 -12.53 0.56
N ARG A 177 27.35 -11.31 0.70
CA ARG A 177 28.79 -11.04 0.60
C ARG A 177 29.56 -11.75 1.71
N ALA A 178 29.05 -11.73 2.94
CA ALA A 178 29.66 -12.44 4.05
C ALA A 178 29.65 -13.97 3.85
N ILE A 179 28.56 -14.53 3.30
CA ILE A 179 28.46 -15.96 3.00
C ILE A 179 29.42 -16.35 1.87
N THR A 180 29.36 -15.66 0.72
CA THR A 180 30.19 -15.95 -0.45
C THR A 180 31.68 -15.65 -0.24
N GLY A 181 32.01 -14.67 0.60
CA GLY A 181 33.38 -14.29 0.92
C GLY A 181 34.03 -15.13 2.02
N ASN A 182 33.25 -15.91 2.78
CA ASN A 182 33.77 -16.75 3.86
C ASN A 182 34.01 -18.17 3.34
N PRO A 183 35.29 -18.64 3.28
CA PRO A 183 35.61 -19.97 2.76
C PRO A 183 35.06 -21.12 3.61
N ALA A 184 34.54 -20.87 4.82
CA ALA A 184 33.88 -21.88 5.64
C ALA A 184 32.46 -22.20 5.12
N PHE A 185 31.76 -21.24 4.51
CA PHE A 185 30.51 -21.49 3.80
C PHE A 185 30.82 -22.13 2.43
N LYS A 186 30.42 -23.39 2.25
CA LYS A 186 30.56 -24.13 0.99
C LYS A 186 29.32 -24.98 0.74
N GLU A 187 29.15 -25.38 -0.52
CA GLU A 187 28.14 -26.36 -0.92
C GLU A 187 28.17 -27.60 -0.02
N ALA A 188 27.02 -28.01 0.49
CA ALA A 188 26.87 -29.25 1.24
C ALA A 188 26.53 -30.42 0.31
N ASN A 189 26.88 -31.64 0.73
CA ASN A 189 26.43 -32.87 0.08
C ASN A 189 25.00 -33.22 0.51
N GLU A 190 24.05 -32.35 0.16
CA GLU A 190 22.64 -32.48 0.55
C GLU A 190 21.79 -33.25 -0.47
N THR A 191 20.75 -33.92 0.04
CA THR A 191 19.71 -34.60 -0.76
C THR A 191 18.38 -33.85 -0.70
N PRO A 192 17.48 -34.03 -1.68
CA PRO A 192 16.13 -33.45 -1.63
C PRO A 192 15.34 -33.84 -0.37
N GLU A 193 15.50 -35.07 0.11
CA GLU A 193 14.87 -35.57 1.33
C GLU A 193 15.37 -34.84 2.58
N GLN A 194 16.68 -34.62 2.67
CA GLN A 194 17.30 -33.85 3.76
C GLN A 194 16.85 -32.39 3.74
N ARG A 195 16.74 -31.75 2.57
CA ARG A 195 16.18 -30.39 2.45
C ARG A 195 14.72 -30.33 2.93
N LYS A 196 13.91 -31.32 2.57
CA LYS A 196 12.52 -31.43 3.03
C LYS A 196 12.42 -31.66 4.54
N ALA A 197 13.32 -32.45 5.11
CA ALA A 197 13.40 -32.65 6.56
C ALA A 197 13.81 -31.37 7.29
N LEU A 198 14.80 -30.63 6.78
CA LEU A 198 15.20 -29.34 7.32
C LEU A 198 14.05 -28.33 7.27
N LEU A 199 13.36 -28.22 6.14
CA LEU A 199 12.16 -27.38 5.98
C LEU A 199 11.12 -27.69 7.06
N ALA A 200 10.78 -28.96 7.24
CA ALA A 200 9.80 -29.36 8.26
C ALA A 200 10.24 -28.99 9.69
N LYS A 201 11.54 -29.12 10.02
CA LYS A 201 12.04 -28.67 11.33
C LYS A 201 12.01 -27.15 11.47
N LEU A 202 12.35 -26.40 10.42
CA LEU A 202 12.30 -24.94 10.42
C LEU A 202 10.89 -24.39 10.59
N GLU A 203 9.89 -24.99 9.93
CA GLU A 203 8.48 -24.59 10.06
C GLU A 203 7.93 -24.78 11.47
N ASN A 204 8.38 -25.84 12.17
CA ASN A 204 7.93 -26.16 13.52
C ASN A 204 8.75 -25.48 14.62
N LEU A 205 9.91 -24.90 14.30
CA LEU A 205 10.76 -24.20 15.26
C LEU A 205 10.08 -22.90 15.72
N LYS A 206 9.75 -22.80 17.00
CA LYS A 206 9.21 -21.57 17.60
C LYS A 206 10.31 -20.55 17.85
N LEU A 207 10.03 -19.28 17.58
CA LEU A 207 10.99 -18.18 17.73
C LEU A 207 10.48 -17.15 18.75
N ASN A 208 11.31 -16.87 19.76
CA ASN A 208 10.93 -15.97 20.85
C ASN A 208 12.03 -14.90 21.09
N PRO A 209 12.00 -13.76 20.39
CA PRO A 209 12.96 -12.67 20.59
C PRO A 209 12.67 -11.79 21.82
N PHE A 210 13.69 -11.58 22.64
CA PHE A 210 13.79 -10.54 23.68
C PHE A 210 14.77 -9.46 23.20
N LEU A 211 14.24 -8.34 22.71
CA LEU A 211 14.98 -7.28 22.04
C LEU A 211 15.16 -6.07 22.94
N ILE A 212 16.39 -5.60 23.08
CA ILE A 212 16.73 -4.44 23.89
C ILE A 212 17.27 -3.35 22.97
N ASP A 213 16.49 -2.28 22.81
CA ASP A 213 16.84 -1.04 22.12
C ASP A 213 17.49 -1.26 20.73
N PRO A 214 16.78 -1.86 19.76
CA PRO A 214 17.31 -2.23 18.45
C PRO A 214 17.71 -0.99 17.62
N VAL A 215 19.00 -0.71 17.53
CA VAL A 215 19.54 0.47 16.85
C VAL A 215 20.36 0.04 15.63
N PRO A 216 19.97 0.38 14.38
CA PRO A 216 20.69 0.00 13.16
C PRO A 216 21.90 0.91 12.88
N GLY A 217 22.14 1.90 13.74
CA GLY A 217 23.10 2.97 13.52
C GLY A 217 22.48 4.11 12.68
N GLY A 218 23.29 5.11 12.36
CA GLY A 218 22.84 6.30 11.66
C GLY A 218 23.95 6.88 10.79
N SER A 219 23.57 7.76 9.87
CA SER A 219 24.49 8.34 8.89
C SER A 219 25.11 9.62 9.43
N LYS A 220 25.96 9.51 10.46
CA LYS A 220 26.82 10.64 10.88
C LYS A 220 28.20 10.48 10.23
N TYR A 221 28.80 11.57 9.79
CA TYR A 221 30.15 11.58 9.20
C TYR A 221 30.32 11.06 7.76
N TYR A 222 29.30 11.13 6.89
CA TYR A 222 29.37 10.61 5.51
C TYR A 222 29.57 9.09 5.38
N LEU A 223 29.66 8.38 6.50
CA LEU A 223 29.88 6.94 6.49
C LEU A 223 28.52 6.26 6.32
N LYS A 224 28.02 6.23 5.08
CA LYS A 224 26.80 5.46 4.70
C LYS A 224 26.88 4.00 5.19
N PHE A 225 28.07 3.45 5.43
CA PHE A 225 28.29 2.11 5.98
C PHE A 225 28.08 1.99 7.50
N LEU A 226 28.08 3.10 8.27
CA LEU A 226 27.77 3.07 9.70
C LEU A 226 26.30 2.78 9.97
N ARG A 227 25.42 3.14 9.03
CA ARG A 227 23.98 2.90 9.12
C ARG A 227 23.63 1.64 8.35
N TRP A 228 22.94 0.72 9.00
CA TRP A 228 22.29 -0.35 8.27
C TRP A 228 20.94 0.15 7.74
N SER A 229 20.61 -0.17 6.49
CA SER A 229 19.41 0.32 5.82
C SER A 229 18.68 -0.85 5.19
N SER A 230 17.91 -1.60 5.99
CA SER A 230 17.04 -2.66 5.47
C SER A 230 15.57 -2.30 5.69
N PRO A 231 14.70 -2.41 4.67
CA PRO A 231 13.26 -2.31 4.88
C PRO A 231 12.76 -3.40 5.83
N ARG A 232 13.45 -4.54 5.88
CA ARG A 232 13.13 -5.72 6.70
C ARG A 232 13.24 -5.48 8.20
N PHE A 233 13.87 -4.39 8.63
CA PHE A 233 13.85 -3.97 10.03
C PHE A 233 12.46 -3.57 10.50
N TYR A 234 11.63 -3.08 9.58
CA TYR A 234 10.32 -2.50 9.88
C TYR A 234 9.17 -3.46 9.60
N GLU A 235 9.42 -4.53 8.85
CA GLU A 235 8.45 -5.58 8.56
C GLU A 235 8.01 -6.29 9.83
N ARG A 236 6.78 -6.82 9.83
CA ARG A 236 6.26 -7.64 10.92
C ARG A 236 7.09 -8.93 11.08
N PRO A 237 7.83 -9.11 12.20
CA PRO A 237 8.65 -10.30 12.37
C PRO A 237 7.79 -11.55 12.55
N GLN A 238 8.21 -12.66 11.92
CA GLN A 238 7.57 -13.97 12.10
C GLN A 238 8.12 -14.65 13.36
N CYS A 239 7.49 -14.38 14.51
CA CYS A 239 7.81 -14.96 15.81
C CYS A 239 6.55 -15.40 16.57
N ASP A 240 6.72 -16.29 17.54
CA ASP A 240 5.64 -16.87 18.35
C ASP A 240 5.33 -16.03 19.60
N ASP A 241 6.36 -15.48 20.22
CA ASP A 241 6.29 -14.56 21.35
C ASP A 241 7.40 -13.51 21.23
N TYR A 242 7.28 -12.36 21.89
CA TYR A 242 8.35 -11.36 21.88
C TYR A 242 8.30 -10.43 23.09
N GLU A 243 9.44 -9.81 23.35
CA GLU A 243 9.51 -8.62 24.20
C GLU A 243 10.44 -7.58 23.56
N LEU A 244 9.98 -6.32 23.51
CA LEU A 244 10.73 -5.22 22.91
C LEU A 244 10.90 -4.10 23.93
N LEU A 245 12.12 -3.89 24.41
CA LEU A 245 12.45 -2.83 25.36
C LEU A 245 13.05 -1.61 24.62
N ILE A 246 12.60 -0.39 24.92
CA ILE A 246 13.12 0.86 24.34
C ILE A 246 13.57 1.82 25.45
N LYS A 247 14.71 2.49 25.26
CA LYS A 247 15.27 3.42 26.26
C LYS A 247 14.69 4.83 26.22
N LEU A 248 14.25 5.37 27.34
CA LEU A 248 13.60 6.70 27.34
C LEU A 248 14.58 7.88 27.20
N HIS A 249 15.78 7.73 27.77
CA HIS A 249 16.67 8.87 28.06
C HIS A 249 17.95 8.88 27.19
N GLU A 250 17.99 8.07 26.14
CA GLU A 250 19.04 8.12 25.14
C GLU A 250 18.91 9.38 24.28
N ARG A 251 20.01 10.10 24.08
CA ARG A 251 20.04 11.38 23.35
C ARG A 251 21.14 11.47 22.31
N THR A 252 21.82 10.39 21.99
CA THR A 252 22.94 10.42 21.06
C THR A 252 22.48 10.33 19.62
N CYS A 253 23.08 11.10 18.74
CA CYS A 253 22.88 10.92 17.30
C CYS A 253 23.15 9.47 16.89
N CYS A 254 22.40 8.98 15.91
CA CYS A 254 22.47 7.60 15.40
C CYS A 254 21.89 6.51 16.31
N PHE A 255 21.28 6.87 17.44
CA PHE A 255 20.64 5.92 18.37
C PHE A 255 19.09 5.95 18.30
N SER A 256 18.54 6.23 17.11
CA SER A 256 17.11 6.07 16.83
C SER A 256 16.80 4.56 16.76
N PRO A 257 16.03 3.99 17.71
CA PRO A 257 15.73 2.57 17.68
C PRO A 257 14.61 2.26 16.69
N VAL A 258 14.60 1.03 16.19
CA VAL A 258 13.59 0.49 15.29
C VAL A 258 12.43 -0.09 16.10
N ILE A 259 11.21 0.21 15.69
CA ILE A 259 10.01 -0.47 16.18
C ILE A 259 9.38 -1.18 14.96
N PRO A 260 9.55 -2.51 14.87
CA PRO A 260 8.96 -3.29 13.78
C PRO A 260 7.44 -3.27 13.80
N GLU A 261 6.82 -3.43 12.65
CA GLU A 261 5.37 -3.53 12.53
C GLU A 261 4.80 -4.64 13.42
N GLY A 262 3.71 -4.35 14.12
CA GLY A 262 3.02 -5.32 14.99
C GLY A 262 3.69 -5.55 16.35
N MET A 263 4.91 -5.06 16.59
CA MET A 263 5.55 -5.11 17.90
C MET A 263 5.22 -3.87 18.74
N GLN A 264 4.80 -4.09 19.97
CA GLN A 264 4.55 -3.02 20.94
C GLN A 264 5.77 -2.83 21.86
N PRO A 265 6.39 -1.63 21.88
CA PRO A 265 7.55 -1.37 22.71
C PRO A 265 7.16 -1.15 24.18
N LEU A 266 7.98 -1.67 25.10
CA LEU A 266 7.97 -1.36 26.52
C LEU A 266 9.05 -0.32 26.81
N PRO A 267 8.68 0.93 27.14
CA PRO A 267 9.65 1.93 27.53
C PRO A 267 10.29 1.56 28.88
N ILE A 268 11.59 1.79 28.98
CA ILE A 268 12.36 1.65 30.22
C ILE A 268 13.33 2.84 30.39
N PRO A 269 13.52 3.36 31.62
CA PRO A 269 14.44 4.46 31.88
C PRO A 269 15.90 4.14 31.54
N GLY A 270 16.64 5.23 31.37
CA GLY A 270 18.08 5.22 31.11
C GLY A 270 18.43 5.45 29.65
N HIS A 271 19.72 5.45 29.36
CA HIS A 271 20.27 5.57 28.02
C HIS A 271 20.53 4.16 27.44
N HIS A 272 21.03 4.09 26.20
CA HIS A 272 21.18 2.86 25.43
C HIS A 272 21.92 1.73 26.16
N GLY A 273 22.99 2.07 26.92
CA GLY A 273 23.83 1.11 27.65
C GLY A 273 23.32 0.74 29.04
N SER A 274 22.27 1.38 29.56
CA SER A 274 21.86 1.13 30.96
C SER A 274 21.30 -0.28 31.17
N ALA A 275 20.68 -0.89 30.15
CA ALA A 275 20.21 -2.28 30.23
C ALA A 275 21.35 -3.31 30.16
N SER A 276 22.45 -3.00 29.48
CA SER A 276 23.61 -3.90 29.38
C SER A 276 24.56 -3.78 30.56
N GLY A 277 24.31 -2.87 31.51
CA GLY A 277 25.06 -2.72 32.75
C GLY A 277 25.87 -1.44 32.90
N ASN A 278 25.75 -0.48 31.96
CA ASN A 278 26.40 0.81 32.11
C ASN A 278 25.64 1.69 33.13
N ARG A 279 26.29 2.00 34.26
CA ARG A 279 25.76 2.84 35.34
C ARG A 279 26.12 4.32 35.23
N TYR A 280 26.96 4.69 34.28
CA TYR A 280 27.43 6.06 34.04
C TYR A 280 26.69 6.66 32.85
N ASN A 281 26.81 7.98 32.63
CA ASN A 281 26.39 8.53 31.35
C ASN A 281 27.30 8.01 30.22
N GLN A 282 26.97 8.32 28.97
CA GLN A 282 27.74 7.83 27.82
C GLN A 282 29.17 8.38 27.68
N GLN A 283 29.58 9.29 28.57
CA GLN A 283 30.94 9.82 28.65
C GLN A 283 31.69 9.26 29.87
N GLY A 284 31.11 8.27 30.58
CA GLY A 284 31.70 7.67 31.77
C GLY A 284 31.61 8.55 33.02
N VAL A 285 30.72 9.53 33.04
CA VAL A 285 30.50 10.44 34.18
C VAL A 285 29.41 9.89 35.08
N GLU A 286 29.66 9.92 36.38
CA GLU A 286 28.70 9.50 37.41
C GLU A 286 27.60 10.53 37.64
N VAL A 287 26.44 10.05 38.09
CA VAL A 287 25.31 10.90 38.47
C VAL A 287 25.73 11.86 39.59
N PRO A 288 25.43 13.18 39.49
CA PRO A 288 25.84 14.18 40.48
C PRO A 288 25.32 13.87 41.89
N GLU A 289 26.10 14.24 42.91
CA GLU A 289 25.70 14.10 44.32
C GLU A 289 24.48 14.94 44.71
N SER A 290 24.10 15.92 43.89
CA SER A 290 22.87 16.71 44.09
C SER A 290 21.58 15.91 43.86
N ILE A 291 21.65 14.76 43.18
CA ILE A 291 20.51 13.85 43.00
C ILE A 291 20.52 12.82 44.14
N VAL A 292 19.49 12.86 44.98
CA VAL A 292 19.40 12.03 46.21
C VAL A 292 19.36 10.54 45.91
N GLN A 293 18.44 10.11 45.05
CA GLN A 293 18.30 8.71 44.61
C GLN A 293 19.05 8.54 43.29
N ARG A 294 20.23 7.91 43.36
CA ARG A 294 21.24 7.88 42.26
C ARG A 294 21.63 6.48 41.79
N ASP A 295 20.93 5.44 42.23
CA ASP A 295 21.24 4.06 41.84
C ASP A 295 20.66 3.72 40.46
N THR A 296 21.52 3.85 39.46
CA THR A 296 21.22 3.56 38.06
C THR A 296 21.35 2.07 37.73
N THR A 297 21.83 1.24 38.65
CA THR A 297 22.00 -0.21 38.44
C THR A 297 20.68 -0.97 38.54
N THR A 298 19.66 -0.36 39.16
CA THR A 298 18.29 -0.88 39.30
C THR A 298 17.64 -1.30 37.97
N VAL A 299 17.95 -0.62 36.86
CA VAL A 299 17.46 -0.99 35.52
C VAL A 299 18.09 -2.30 35.02
N GLN A 300 19.34 -2.59 35.36
CA GLN A 300 19.98 -3.86 34.99
C GLN A 300 19.30 -5.03 35.72
N ASP A 301 18.98 -4.86 37.00
CA ASP A 301 18.31 -5.87 37.80
C ASP A 301 16.92 -6.20 37.24
N LEU A 302 16.16 -5.15 36.91
CA LEU A 302 14.86 -5.30 36.27
C LEU A 302 14.97 -6.08 34.95
N VAL A 303 15.89 -5.69 34.06
CA VAL A 303 16.06 -6.35 32.74
C VAL A 303 16.48 -7.81 32.90
N LEU A 304 17.36 -8.12 33.85
CA LEU A 304 17.78 -9.49 34.14
C LEU A 304 16.61 -10.36 34.60
N CYS A 305 15.83 -9.90 35.58
CA CYS A 305 14.66 -10.63 36.06
C CYS A 305 13.60 -10.78 34.95
N LYS A 306 13.38 -9.75 34.14
CA LYS A 306 12.44 -9.80 33.01
C LYS A 306 12.87 -10.79 31.94
N LEU A 307 14.15 -10.85 31.59
CA LEU A 307 14.66 -11.84 30.66
C LEU A 307 14.38 -13.26 31.16
N PHE A 308 14.66 -13.56 32.43
CA PHE A 308 14.40 -14.89 32.97
C PHE A 308 12.91 -15.21 33.15
N ASP A 309 12.06 -14.22 33.43
CA ASP A 309 10.61 -14.40 33.41
C ASP A 309 10.11 -14.74 31.99
N PHE A 310 10.56 -13.98 30.99
CA PHE A 310 10.26 -14.21 29.58
C PHE A 310 10.70 -15.61 29.13
N LEU A 311 11.95 -15.98 29.43
CA LEU A 311 12.49 -17.29 29.07
C LEU A 311 11.73 -18.42 29.77
N ASN A 312 11.39 -18.28 31.06
CA ASN A 312 10.61 -19.28 31.79
C ASN A 312 9.25 -19.52 31.14
N ARG A 313 8.54 -18.45 30.76
CA ARG A 313 7.26 -18.50 30.05
C ARG A 313 7.38 -19.18 28.69
N CYS A 314 8.42 -18.85 27.91
CA CYS A 314 8.60 -19.37 26.55
C CYS A 314 9.13 -20.81 26.48
N THR A 315 9.67 -21.35 27.58
CA THR A 315 10.26 -22.70 27.67
C THR A 315 9.43 -23.67 28.52
N GLY A 316 8.18 -23.29 28.86
CA GLY A 316 7.27 -24.15 29.62
C GLY A 316 7.71 -24.38 31.06
N ASP A 317 8.04 -23.29 31.77
CA ASP A 317 8.45 -23.28 33.18
C ASP A 317 9.78 -24.01 33.47
N ARG A 318 10.67 -24.05 32.46
CA ARG A 318 11.99 -24.69 32.56
C ARG A 318 12.84 -24.13 33.70
N PHE A 319 12.71 -22.84 33.96
CA PHE A 319 13.44 -22.12 34.99
C PHE A 319 12.59 -21.87 36.23
N SER A 320 11.64 -22.76 36.54
CA SER A 320 10.84 -22.69 37.77
C SER A 320 11.65 -23.07 39.01
N GLN A 321 11.17 -22.66 40.19
CA GLN A 321 11.84 -22.89 41.47
C GLN A 321 12.23 -24.36 41.72
N GLU A 322 11.41 -25.31 41.26
CA GLU A 322 11.64 -26.76 41.45
C GLU A 322 12.76 -27.31 40.54
N ASN A 323 13.06 -26.62 39.45
CA ASN A 323 13.99 -27.04 38.40
C ASN A 323 15.31 -26.28 38.41
N CYS A 324 15.41 -25.19 39.17
CA CYS A 324 16.61 -24.36 39.26
C CYS A 324 17.49 -24.72 40.46
N HIS A 325 18.80 -24.60 40.26
CA HIS A 325 19.79 -24.60 41.34
C HIS A 325 20.47 -23.23 41.40
N GLU A 326 21.18 -22.98 42.50
CA GLU A 326 21.85 -21.70 42.73
C GLU A 326 22.93 -21.42 41.67
N VAL A 327 22.83 -20.27 41.01
CA VAL A 327 23.80 -19.75 40.05
C VAL A 327 24.99 -19.14 40.80
N ARG A 328 26.21 -19.51 40.41
CA ARG A 328 27.46 -19.07 41.05
C ARG A 328 28.52 -18.80 40.00
N LEU A 329 28.48 -17.61 39.41
CA LEU A 329 29.33 -17.23 38.28
C LEU A 329 30.44 -16.25 38.67
N LYS A 330 30.55 -15.89 39.96
CA LYS A 330 31.47 -14.86 40.48
C LYS A 330 31.06 -13.45 40.04
N HIS A 331 29.77 -13.26 39.80
CA HIS A 331 29.15 -11.96 39.60
C HIS A 331 28.30 -11.65 40.85
N GLU A 332 28.93 -11.46 42.01
CA GLU A 332 28.25 -11.49 43.33
C GLU A 332 26.92 -10.73 43.37
N GLN A 333 26.84 -9.56 42.73
CA GLN A 333 25.63 -8.75 42.69
C GLN A 333 24.55 -9.33 41.75
N LEU A 334 24.91 -9.75 40.53
CA LEU A 334 23.94 -10.34 39.58
C LEU A 334 23.53 -11.75 40.00
N ASP A 335 24.46 -12.54 40.56
CA ASP A 335 24.19 -13.83 41.19
C ASP A 335 23.15 -13.66 42.31
N GLY A 336 23.28 -12.64 43.15
CA GLY A 336 22.30 -12.33 44.19
C GLY A 336 20.91 -12.01 43.63
N VAL A 337 20.83 -11.13 42.63
CA VAL A 337 19.57 -10.72 41.99
C VAL A 337 18.88 -11.92 41.32
N LEU A 338 19.61 -12.68 40.50
CA LEU A 338 19.03 -13.80 39.76
C LEU A 338 18.61 -14.93 40.68
N ASN A 339 19.41 -15.29 41.68
CA ASN A 339 19.05 -16.34 42.63
C ASN A 339 17.84 -15.94 43.49
N ASP A 340 17.77 -14.69 43.94
CA ASP A 340 16.60 -14.19 44.68
C ASP A 340 15.32 -14.27 43.84
N PHE A 341 15.41 -14.09 42.52
CA PHE A 341 14.30 -14.22 41.59
C PHE A 341 13.93 -15.69 41.26
N LEU A 342 14.91 -16.52 40.88
CA LEU A 342 14.69 -17.91 40.45
C LEU A 342 14.18 -18.80 41.59
N ASN A 343 14.56 -18.51 42.84
CA ASN A 343 14.09 -19.23 44.02
C ASN A 343 12.63 -18.95 44.39
N GLN A 344 11.91 -18.14 43.62
CA GLN A 344 10.51 -17.80 43.86
C GLN A 344 9.58 -18.55 42.91
N ASN A 345 8.36 -18.82 43.37
CA ASN A 345 7.25 -19.21 42.50
C ASN A 345 6.73 -18.03 41.66
N GLN A 346 5.88 -18.28 40.67
CA GLN A 346 5.43 -17.23 39.73
C GLN A 346 4.76 -16.03 40.41
N SER A 347 3.91 -16.26 41.43
CA SER A 347 3.29 -15.16 42.17
C SER A 347 4.33 -14.27 42.86
N LYS A 348 5.35 -14.88 43.46
CA LYS A 348 6.44 -14.16 44.13
C LYS A 348 7.43 -13.53 43.14
N ARG A 349 7.61 -14.09 41.95
CA ARG A 349 8.33 -13.46 40.83
C ARG A 349 7.66 -12.17 40.39
N ASN A 350 6.33 -12.16 40.27
CA ASN A 350 5.58 -10.93 39.98
C ASN A 350 5.80 -9.85 41.05
N GLU A 351 5.78 -10.22 42.34
CA GLU A 351 6.10 -9.29 43.45
C GLU A 351 7.55 -8.76 43.37
N LYS A 352 8.51 -9.59 42.96
CA LYS A 352 9.91 -9.18 42.78
C LYS A 352 10.09 -8.25 41.59
N LEU A 353 9.44 -8.53 40.45
CA LEU A 353 9.41 -7.64 39.30
C LEU A 353 8.83 -6.26 39.68
N LEU A 354 7.72 -6.25 40.43
CA LEU A 354 7.15 -5.00 40.96
C LEU A 354 8.14 -4.25 41.85
N THR A 355 8.88 -4.96 42.71
CA THR A 355 9.92 -4.37 43.56
C THR A 355 11.02 -3.70 42.73
N HIS A 356 11.51 -4.38 41.69
CA HIS A 356 12.53 -3.80 40.79
C HIS A 356 11.98 -2.60 39.99
N TYR A 357 10.73 -2.64 39.56
CA TYR A 357 10.08 -1.50 38.92
C TYR A 357 9.99 -0.28 39.85
N ASN A 358 9.61 -0.48 41.10
CA ASN A 358 9.57 0.58 42.11
C ASN A 358 10.97 1.14 42.37
N ALA A 359 12.00 0.29 42.47
CA ALA A 359 13.39 0.74 42.63
C ALA A 359 13.86 1.60 41.44
N VAL A 360 13.47 1.25 40.20
CA VAL A 360 13.74 2.08 39.02
C VAL A 360 13.01 3.42 39.10
N LEU A 361 11.74 3.42 39.52
CA LEU A 361 10.94 4.64 39.66
C LEU A 361 11.49 5.58 40.74
N GLU A 362 11.94 5.04 41.88
CA GLU A 362 12.59 5.83 42.94
C GLU A 362 13.85 6.55 42.45
N ASN A 363 14.57 5.95 41.50
CA ASN A 363 15.80 6.47 40.90
C ASN A 363 15.56 7.21 39.57
N ILE A 364 14.32 7.58 39.24
CA ILE A 364 13.97 8.13 37.91
C ILE A 364 14.77 9.39 37.54
N HIS A 365 15.05 10.26 38.52
CA HIS A 365 15.81 11.49 38.29
C HIS A 365 17.27 11.23 37.88
N ALA A 366 17.88 10.15 38.39
CA ALA A 366 19.21 9.72 37.98
C ALA A 366 19.23 9.30 36.51
N PHE A 367 18.20 8.57 36.08
CA PHE A 367 18.06 8.18 34.69
C PHE A 367 17.73 9.35 33.76
N ILE A 368 16.92 10.31 34.21
CA ILE A 368 16.62 11.54 33.45
C ILE A 368 17.91 12.34 33.24
N TRP A 369 18.79 12.41 34.24
CA TRP A 369 20.06 13.13 34.14
C TRP A 369 20.95 12.61 33.00
N PHE A 370 20.86 11.33 32.62
CA PHE A 370 21.61 10.82 31.47
C PHE A 370 21.31 11.51 30.15
N GLN A 371 20.20 12.25 30.03
CA GLN A 371 19.91 13.08 28.85
C GLN A 371 20.91 14.23 28.67
N GLU A 372 21.64 14.62 29.71
CA GLU A 372 22.67 15.65 29.65
C GLU A 372 24.02 15.13 29.12
N GLY A 373 24.12 13.81 28.85
CA GLY A 373 25.30 13.18 28.26
C GLY A 373 25.01 12.54 26.90
N SER A 374 26.05 12.43 26.07
CA SER A 374 26.02 11.71 24.79
C SER A 374 27.42 11.20 24.45
N TYR A 375 27.54 10.16 23.62
CA TYR A 375 28.85 9.70 23.14
C TYR A 375 29.63 10.87 22.55
N ALA A 376 30.83 11.13 23.08
CA ALA A 376 31.62 12.32 22.74
C ALA A 376 31.80 12.49 21.21
N ARG A 377 32.05 11.38 20.51
CA ARG A 377 32.23 11.34 19.06
C ARG A 377 30.94 11.49 18.27
N LEU A 378 29.78 11.14 18.82
CA LEU A 378 28.50 11.18 18.10
C LEU A 378 27.63 12.37 18.52
N GLY A 379 27.92 13.03 19.63
CA GLY A 379 27.18 14.19 20.11
C GLY A 379 25.69 13.92 20.39
N ALA A 380 25.00 14.93 20.90
CA ALA A 380 23.58 14.84 21.19
C ALA A 380 22.74 15.08 19.91
N GLN A 381 21.67 14.31 19.77
CA GLN A 381 20.58 14.53 18.84
C GLN A 381 19.77 15.73 19.32
N TYR A 382 19.96 16.88 18.67
CA TYR A 382 19.25 18.10 19.01
C TYR A 382 17.81 18.07 18.48
N ALA A 383 16.89 17.56 19.30
CA ALA A 383 15.47 17.89 19.17
C ALA A 383 15.23 19.25 19.84
N LYS A 384 14.36 20.10 19.26
CA LYS A 384 13.95 21.39 19.86
C LYS A 384 13.47 21.23 21.32
N ASP A 385 12.93 20.06 21.65
CA ASP A 385 12.33 19.73 22.95
C ASP A 385 13.08 18.61 23.72
N LYS A 386 14.34 18.29 23.36
CA LYS A 386 15.11 17.17 23.96
C LYS A 386 14.36 15.82 23.96
N GLN A 387 13.50 15.54 22.98
CA GLN A 387 12.82 14.25 22.82
C GLN A 387 13.71 13.20 22.14
N ARG A 388 13.51 11.92 22.47
CA ARG A 388 14.12 10.80 21.73
C ARG A 388 13.33 10.55 20.45
N PHE A 389 14.02 10.28 19.35
CA PHE A 389 13.38 9.82 18.12
C PHE A 389 13.43 8.30 17.97
N VAL A 390 12.45 7.73 17.26
CA VAL A 390 12.34 6.31 16.91
C VAL A 390 12.02 6.17 15.43
N HIS A 391 12.40 5.02 14.85
CA HIS A 391 11.96 4.59 13.53
C HIS A 391 10.74 3.67 13.68
N LEU A 392 9.55 4.21 13.45
CA LEU A 392 8.29 3.47 13.61
C LEU A 392 7.74 3.04 12.23
N HIS A 393 7.71 1.73 12.00
CA HIS A 393 7.18 1.09 10.78
C HIS A 393 7.77 1.62 9.46
N GLY A 394 8.99 2.17 9.53
CA GLY A 394 9.70 2.74 8.39
C GLY A 394 10.84 3.65 8.85
N HIS A 395 11.59 4.18 7.89
CA HIS A 395 12.73 5.09 8.14
C HIS A 395 12.33 6.48 8.70
N ASN A 396 11.06 6.68 9.05
CA ASN A 396 10.53 7.94 9.57
C ASN A 396 11.11 8.23 10.96
N HIS A 397 11.74 9.39 11.13
CA HIS A 397 12.11 9.87 12.45
C HIS A 397 10.89 10.46 13.13
N MET A 398 10.41 9.78 14.17
CA MET A 398 9.28 10.27 14.96
C MET A 398 9.63 10.44 16.42
N PRO A 399 9.07 11.44 17.11
CA PRO A 399 9.18 11.52 18.56
C PRO A 399 8.71 10.21 19.20
N MET A 400 9.43 9.74 20.20
CA MET A 400 9.11 8.51 20.93
C MET A 400 7.71 8.54 21.56
N GLU A 401 7.24 9.73 21.95
CA GLU A 401 5.86 9.96 22.45
C GLU A 401 4.79 9.59 21.41
N ALA A 402 5.12 9.64 20.12
CA ALA A 402 4.24 9.17 19.05
C ALA A 402 4.18 7.64 18.94
N ALA A 403 5.11 6.91 19.56
CA ALA A 403 5.21 5.45 19.49
C ALA A 403 4.90 4.73 20.82
N VAL A 404 4.89 5.46 21.93
CA VAL A 404 4.75 4.92 23.29
C VAL A 404 3.59 5.62 24.02
N PRO A 405 2.84 4.95 24.91
CA PRO A 405 1.84 5.60 25.78
C PRO A 405 2.41 6.77 26.57
N THR A 406 1.59 7.80 26.81
CA THR A 406 1.96 8.89 27.71
C THR A 406 2.02 8.32 29.12
N LEU A 407 3.23 8.20 29.68
CA LEU A 407 3.42 7.58 30.99
C LEU A 407 2.97 8.56 32.08
N HIS A 408 2.01 8.15 32.92
CA HIS A 408 1.73 8.83 34.17
C HIS A 408 2.94 8.71 35.10
N GLN A 409 3.24 9.76 35.88
CA GLN A 409 4.43 9.84 36.76
C GLN A 409 4.53 8.69 37.79
N ASP A 410 3.44 7.96 38.01
CA ASP A 410 3.36 6.89 39.01
C ASP A 410 3.81 5.51 38.47
N PHE A 411 3.97 5.34 37.15
CA PHE A 411 4.37 4.07 36.54
C PHE A 411 5.44 4.23 35.46
N ILE A 412 6.26 3.19 35.30
CA ILE A 412 7.34 3.16 34.31
C ILE A 412 6.82 2.76 32.93
N ASN A 413 5.89 1.80 32.89
CA ASN A 413 5.27 1.29 31.67
C ASN A 413 3.99 0.50 32.04
N GLN A 414 3.33 -0.07 31.02
CA GLN A 414 2.13 -0.90 31.19
C GLN A 414 2.33 -2.12 32.08
N GLU A 415 3.49 -2.77 32.04
CA GLU A 415 3.75 -3.95 32.86
C GLU A 415 3.89 -3.57 34.33
N HIS A 416 4.55 -2.45 34.63
CA HIS A 416 4.59 -1.92 36.00
C HIS A 416 3.16 -1.70 36.54
N ALA A 417 2.29 -1.07 35.74
CA ALA A 417 0.89 -0.89 36.11
C ALA A 417 0.16 -2.23 36.33
N LEU A 418 0.34 -3.21 35.43
CA LEU A 418 -0.25 -4.55 35.57
C LEU A 418 0.20 -5.28 36.83
N LEU A 419 1.50 -5.26 37.13
CA LEU A 419 2.08 -5.89 38.31
C LEU A 419 1.54 -5.26 39.60
N TYR A 420 1.33 -3.94 39.61
CA TYR A 420 0.68 -3.26 40.73
C TYR A 420 -0.79 -3.67 40.87
N LEU A 421 -1.55 -3.66 39.77
CA LEU A 421 -2.98 -4.00 39.76
C LEU A 421 -3.24 -5.48 40.13
N ARG A 422 -2.29 -6.38 39.87
CA ARG A 422 -2.35 -7.79 40.30
C ARG A 422 -2.53 -7.95 41.81
N GLY A 423 -2.16 -6.97 42.62
CA GLY A 423 -2.44 -6.99 44.07
C GLY A 423 -3.93 -6.85 44.43
N PHE A 424 -4.77 -6.42 43.50
CA PHE A 424 -6.17 -6.07 43.75
C PHE A 424 -7.15 -6.71 42.75
N VAL A 425 -6.67 -7.16 41.59
CA VAL A 425 -7.47 -7.73 40.49
C VAL A 425 -6.96 -9.14 40.16
N ASN A 426 -7.87 -10.11 40.07
CA ASN A 426 -7.50 -11.46 39.64
C ASN A 426 -7.44 -11.55 38.10
N PHE A 427 -6.23 -11.69 37.58
CA PHE A 427 -5.98 -11.86 36.14
C PHE A 427 -5.78 -13.32 35.69
N GLU A 428 -5.85 -14.32 36.58
CA GLU A 428 -5.50 -15.73 36.29
C GLU A 428 -6.24 -16.32 35.09
N LYS A 429 -7.50 -15.89 34.85
CA LYS A 429 -8.30 -16.36 33.70
C LYS A 429 -7.89 -15.73 32.36
N PHE A 430 -7.10 -14.66 32.39
CA PHE A 430 -6.89 -13.75 31.26
C PHE A 430 -5.43 -13.31 31.06
N GLU A 431 -4.46 -13.99 31.71
CA GLU A 431 -3.05 -13.57 31.75
C GLU A 431 -2.42 -13.32 30.38
N ASN A 432 -2.94 -13.96 29.33
CA ASN A 432 -2.38 -13.91 27.98
C ASN A 432 -3.02 -12.85 27.07
N SER A 433 -3.91 -11.97 27.56
CA SER A 433 -4.49 -10.91 26.72
C SER A 433 -4.77 -9.61 27.47
N LEU A 434 -4.28 -8.48 26.93
CA LEU A 434 -4.60 -7.14 27.45
C LEU A 434 -6.12 -6.88 27.47
N ALA A 435 -6.83 -7.39 26.47
CA ALA A 435 -8.29 -7.32 26.41
C ALA A 435 -8.96 -8.04 27.59
N GLY A 436 -8.53 -9.26 27.88
CA GLY A 436 -9.02 -10.01 29.03
C GLY A 436 -8.61 -9.39 30.37
N MET A 437 -7.44 -8.76 30.46
CA MET A 437 -7.01 -8.03 31.67
C MET A 437 -7.87 -6.79 31.92
N ILE A 438 -8.22 -6.03 30.87
CA ILE A 438 -9.17 -4.91 31.02
C ILE A 438 -10.54 -5.42 31.44
N HIS A 439 -11.03 -6.53 30.85
CA HIS A 439 -12.27 -7.15 31.28
C HIS A 439 -12.23 -7.57 32.75
N ALA A 440 -11.17 -8.23 33.21
CA ALA A 440 -11.01 -8.64 34.61
C ALA A 440 -10.99 -7.45 35.58
N THR A 441 -10.28 -6.37 35.22
CA THR A 441 -10.28 -5.13 36.00
C THR A 441 -11.67 -4.51 36.04
N THR A 442 -12.38 -4.55 34.92
CA THR A 442 -13.72 -4.02 34.76
C THR A 442 -14.75 -4.79 35.59
N GLU A 443 -14.67 -6.13 35.62
CA GLU A 443 -15.49 -6.97 36.50
C GLU A 443 -15.20 -6.71 37.98
N THR A 444 -13.93 -6.61 38.35
CA THR A 444 -13.52 -6.31 39.75
C THR A 444 -14.03 -4.94 40.18
N LEU A 445 -14.03 -3.97 39.26
CA LEU A 445 -14.63 -2.65 39.47
C LEU A 445 -16.15 -2.75 39.63
N LYS A 446 -16.87 -3.51 38.79
CA LYS A 446 -18.32 -3.74 38.95
C LYS A 446 -18.64 -4.29 40.34
N ASP A 447 -17.91 -5.30 40.80
CA ASP A 447 -18.08 -5.91 42.12
C ASP A 447 -17.82 -4.91 43.25
N THR A 448 -16.79 -4.07 43.10
CA THR A 448 -16.45 -3.01 44.05
C THR A 448 -17.55 -1.96 44.11
N ILE A 449 -18.10 -1.55 42.97
CA ILE A 449 -19.22 -0.60 42.89
C ILE A 449 -20.48 -1.20 43.52
N ALA A 450 -20.81 -2.46 43.22
CA ALA A 450 -21.94 -3.14 43.85
C ALA A 450 -21.84 -3.14 45.39
N ARG A 451 -20.62 -3.28 45.93
CA ARG A 451 -20.37 -3.16 47.38
C ARG A 451 -20.57 -1.74 47.89
N MET A 452 -20.23 -0.70 47.13
CA MET A 452 -20.54 0.70 47.50
C MET A 452 -22.05 0.96 47.62
N PHE A 453 -22.88 0.30 46.80
CA PHE A 453 -24.34 0.36 46.95
C PHE A 453 -24.85 -0.45 48.17
N ASN A 454 -24.24 -1.61 48.42
CA ASN A 454 -24.65 -2.54 49.49
C ASN A 454 -24.11 -2.20 50.89
N SER A 455 -23.04 -1.40 51.00
CA SER A 455 -22.48 -0.96 52.29
C SER A 455 -23.42 -0.05 53.09
N SER A 456 -24.52 0.40 52.47
CA SER A 456 -25.64 1.04 53.15
C SER A 456 -26.55 0.08 53.94
N LYS A 457 -26.43 -1.25 53.76
CA LYS A 457 -27.41 -2.22 54.29
C LYS A 457 -26.89 -3.39 55.12
N GLU A 458 -25.62 -3.78 55.10
CA GLU A 458 -25.16 -4.89 55.94
C GLU A 458 -23.69 -4.74 56.35
N SER A 459 -23.46 -4.60 57.66
CA SER A 459 -22.18 -4.94 58.27
C SER A 459 -22.01 -6.45 58.28
N SER A 460 -20.79 -6.90 57.95
CA SER A 460 -20.21 -8.21 58.27
C SER A 460 -20.78 -9.45 57.55
N ARG A 461 -20.12 -9.81 56.45
CA ARG A 461 -19.64 -11.18 56.20
C ARG A 461 -18.39 -11.11 55.32
N ALA A 462 -17.22 -11.19 55.97
CA ALA A 462 -15.94 -11.30 55.29
C ALA A 462 -15.86 -12.68 54.61
N SER A 463 -15.89 -12.71 53.28
CA SER A 463 -15.46 -13.86 52.50
C SER A 463 -13.95 -13.76 52.32
N SER A 464 -13.23 -14.82 52.70
CA SER A 464 -11.77 -14.89 52.77
C SER A 464 -11.10 -15.18 51.41
N SER A 465 -11.35 -14.36 50.39
CA SER A 465 -10.55 -14.41 49.15
C SER A 465 -9.77 -13.10 48.99
N SER A 466 -8.46 -13.20 48.79
CA SER A 466 -7.52 -12.06 48.69
C SER A 466 -7.79 -11.11 47.51
N PHE A 467 -8.67 -11.49 46.58
CA PHE A 467 -9.04 -10.74 45.38
C PHE A 467 -10.51 -10.34 45.36
N ASP A 468 -11.15 -10.16 46.52
CA ASP A 468 -12.53 -9.68 46.58
C ASP A 468 -12.61 -8.15 46.41
N GLY A 469 -13.75 -7.65 45.93
CA GLY A 469 -13.98 -6.20 45.79
C GLY A 469 -13.87 -5.40 47.09
N GLN A 470 -13.63 -6.03 48.25
CA GLN A 470 -13.34 -5.34 49.51
C GLN A 470 -11.90 -4.83 49.57
N GLY A 471 -10.93 -5.60 49.08
CA GLY A 471 -9.53 -5.16 49.01
C GLY A 471 -9.37 -3.91 48.13
N LEU A 472 -10.02 -3.92 46.96
CA LEU A 472 -10.05 -2.75 46.07
C LEU A 472 -10.85 -1.59 46.69
N LEU A 473 -11.98 -1.84 47.35
CA LEU A 473 -12.73 -0.78 48.05
C LEU A 473 -11.88 -0.05 49.09
N ASN A 474 -11.12 -0.79 49.90
CA ASN A 474 -10.22 -0.20 50.90
C ASN A 474 -9.14 0.69 50.24
N LEU A 475 -8.55 0.23 49.13
CA LEU A 475 -7.57 1.01 48.37
C LEU A 475 -8.17 2.31 47.81
N LEU A 476 -9.39 2.25 47.27
CA LEU A 476 -10.07 3.41 46.68
C LEU A 476 -10.53 4.45 47.72
N GLN A 477 -10.70 4.06 48.99
CA GLN A 477 -11.02 4.99 50.06
C GLN A 477 -9.80 5.87 50.43
N GLU A 478 -8.59 5.36 50.27
CA GLU A 478 -7.37 6.15 50.41
C GLU A 478 -7.11 7.00 49.17
N GLU A 479 -6.82 8.29 49.34
CA GLU A 479 -6.62 9.21 48.20
C GLU A 479 -5.43 8.79 47.31
N ALA A 480 -4.31 8.41 47.93
CA ALA A 480 -3.13 7.93 47.21
C ALA A 480 -3.40 6.60 46.49
N GLY A 481 -4.04 5.64 47.17
CA GLY A 481 -4.42 4.35 46.60
C GLY A 481 -5.38 4.49 45.42
N ARG A 482 -6.40 5.35 45.55
CA ARG A 482 -7.33 5.70 44.48
C ARG A 482 -6.65 6.29 43.27
N LYS A 483 -5.77 7.29 43.48
CA LYS A 483 -5.03 7.93 42.38
C LYS A 483 -4.18 6.92 41.61
N ILE A 484 -3.40 6.11 42.32
CA ILE A 484 -2.50 5.12 41.69
C ILE A 484 -3.30 4.04 40.96
N PHE A 485 -4.39 3.52 41.54
CA PHE A 485 -5.23 2.52 40.88
C PHE A 485 -5.86 3.05 39.58
N PHE A 486 -6.43 4.26 39.61
CA PHE A 486 -7.04 4.86 38.42
C PHE A 486 -6.00 5.19 37.34
N ASN A 487 -4.82 5.69 37.73
CA ASN A 487 -3.71 5.88 36.79
C ASN A 487 -3.28 4.54 36.18
N GLY A 488 -3.22 3.46 36.97
CA GLY A 488 -2.88 2.13 36.48
C GLY A 488 -3.87 1.63 35.43
N LEU A 489 -5.18 1.75 35.69
CA LEU A 489 -6.20 1.37 34.72
C LEU A 489 -6.16 2.25 33.47
N ALA A 490 -5.92 3.56 33.62
CA ALA A 490 -5.76 4.45 32.48
C ALA A 490 -4.61 4.02 31.57
N VAL A 491 -3.44 3.68 32.12
CA VAL A 491 -2.33 3.13 31.31
C VAL A 491 -2.78 1.91 30.50
N LEU A 492 -3.59 1.02 31.06
CA LEU A 492 -4.09 -0.16 30.32
C LEU A 492 -5.06 0.24 29.19
N ILE A 493 -6.02 1.12 29.49
CA ILE A 493 -7.00 1.61 28.52
C ILE A 493 -6.30 2.37 27.41
N GLU A 494 -5.36 3.26 27.73
CA GLU A 494 -4.56 4.01 26.77
C GLU A 494 -3.73 3.08 25.89
N THR A 495 -3.08 2.06 26.47
CA THR A 495 -2.29 1.11 25.68
C THR A 495 -3.16 0.29 24.74
N LEU A 496 -4.32 -0.18 25.19
CA LEU A 496 -5.29 -0.87 24.32
C LEU A 496 -5.84 0.07 23.25
N SER A 497 -6.11 1.34 23.62
CA SER A 497 -6.59 2.37 22.71
C SER A 497 -5.55 2.74 21.65
N GLN A 498 -4.26 2.80 22.01
CA GLN A 498 -3.19 2.97 21.03
C GLN A 498 -3.11 1.76 20.09
N LYS A 499 -3.26 0.53 20.62
CA LYS A 499 -3.31 -0.68 19.78
C LYS A 499 -4.49 -0.64 18.81
N TYR A 500 -5.65 -0.18 19.27
CA TYR A 500 -6.86 0.01 18.47
C TYR A 500 -6.69 1.08 17.40
N LEU A 501 -6.15 2.24 17.77
CA LEU A 501 -6.03 3.39 16.88
C LEU A 501 -4.87 3.28 15.88
N ARG A 502 -3.77 2.59 16.21
CA ARG A 502 -2.51 2.65 15.44
C ARG A 502 -2.20 1.41 14.60
N ASN A 503 -2.97 0.32 14.71
CA ASN A 503 -2.71 -0.91 13.96
C ASN A 503 -3.73 -1.12 12.84
N ASN A 504 -3.27 -1.75 11.75
CA ASN A 504 -4.14 -2.28 10.71
C ASN A 504 -4.82 -3.56 11.22
N LEU A 505 -5.88 -3.39 12.01
CA LEU A 505 -6.63 -4.50 12.61
C LEU A 505 -7.59 -5.13 11.60
N SER A 506 -7.79 -6.46 11.69
CA SER A 506 -8.91 -7.10 11.01
C SER A 506 -10.24 -6.58 11.56
N SER A 507 -11.33 -6.70 10.79
CA SER A 507 -12.65 -6.23 11.24
C SER A 507 -13.13 -6.92 12.53
N GLU A 508 -12.72 -8.17 12.75
CA GLU A 508 -13.05 -8.92 13.98
C GLU A 508 -12.25 -8.41 15.18
N GLU A 509 -10.94 -8.14 15.00
CA GLU A 509 -10.09 -7.57 16.06
C GLU A 509 -10.51 -6.13 16.42
N ASP A 510 -10.89 -5.33 15.41
CA ASP A 510 -11.43 -3.98 15.56
C ASP A 510 -12.67 -3.97 16.47
N GLU A 511 -13.66 -4.82 16.18
CA GLU A 511 -14.89 -4.93 16.97
C GLU A 511 -14.62 -5.46 18.39
N ALA A 512 -13.76 -6.47 18.54
CA ALA A 512 -13.42 -7.03 19.83
C ALA A 512 -12.71 -6.01 20.74
N LEU A 513 -11.70 -5.30 20.22
CA LEU A 513 -10.97 -4.29 20.96
C LEU A 513 -11.87 -3.12 21.34
N ARG A 514 -12.73 -2.67 20.41
CA ARG A 514 -13.69 -1.62 20.66
C ARG A 514 -14.65 -1.96 21.80
N ASN A 515 -15.22 -3.16 21.80
CA ASN A 515 -16.14 -3.57 22.87
C ASN A 515 -15.47 -3.56 24.26
N VAL A 516 -14.20 -3.96 24.33
CA VAL A 516 -13.42 -3.96 25.58
C VAL A 516 -13.12 -2.53 26.04
N ILE A 517 -12.76 -1.63 25.13
CA ILE A 517 -12.53 -0.20 25.45
C ILE A 517 -13.82 0.48 25.90
N GLU A 518 -14.97 0.17 25.29
CA GLU A 518 -16.27 0.79 25.62
C GLU A 518 -16.85 0.32 26.96
N GLU A 519 -16.46 -0.86 27.45
CA GLU A 519 -17.09 -1.48 28.62
C GLU A 519 -16.95 -0.66 29.93
N PRO A 520 -15.76 -0.16 30.32
CA PRO A 520 -15.60 0.70 31.49
C PRO A 520 -16.50 1.94 31.46
N PHE A 521 -16.61 2.61 30.32
CA PHE A 521 -17.44 3.81 30.16
C PHE A 521 -18.93 3.49 30.37
N ARG A 522 -19.42 2.40 29.77
CA ARG A 522 -20.83 1.98 29.89
C ARG A 522 -21.21 1.68 31.34
N ILE A 523 -20.32 1.07 32.11
CA ILE A 523 -20.57 0.74 33.53
C ILE A 523 -20.72 2.01 34.34
N ILE A 524 -19.77 2.94 34.20
CA ILE A 524 -19.78 4.19 34.96
C ILE A 524 -20.98 5.06 34.62
N GLN A 525 -21.39 5.10 33.35
CA GLN A 525 -22.60 5.80 32.94
C GLN A 525 -23.84 5.22 33.63
N ARG A 526 -24.01 3.88 33.61
CA ARG A 526 -25.13 3.21 34.31
C ARG A 526 -25.11 3.48 35.81
N VAL A 527 -23.93 3.41 36.44
CA VAL A 527 -23.77 3.64 37.87
C VAL A 527 -24.16 5.07 38.24
N LYS A 528 -23.78 6.07 37.44
CA LYS A 528 -24.18 7.46 37.68
C LYS A 528 -25.68 7.68 37.51
N GLU A 529 -26.33 7.00 36.56
CA GLU A 529 -27.79 7.00 36.43
C GLU A 529 -28.49 6.33 37.62
N GLU A 530 -27.88 5.31 38.23
CA GLU A 530 -28.38 4.65 39.43
C GLU A 530 -28.19 5.52 40.69
N ILE A 531 -27.01 6.14 40.86
CA ILE A 531 -26.75 7.11 41.93
C ILE A 531 -27.78 8.25 41.88
N ALA A 532 -28.07 8.80 40.70
CA ALA A 532 -29.07 9.85 40.53
C ALA A 532 -30.50 9.45 40.95
N LYS A 533 -30.81 8.14 41.00
CA LYS A 533 -32.10 7.59 41.45
C LYS A 533 -32.13 7.33 42.97
N GLN A 534 -30.98 7.35 43.66
CA GLN A 534 -30.85 7.06 45.09
C GLN A 534 -30.54 8.33 45.88
N ALA A 535 -31.53 8.84 46.63
CA ALA A 535 -31.41 10.12 47.35
C ALA A 535 -30.31 10.15 48.45
N ASP A 536 -29.95 8.99 49.02
CA ASP A 536 -29.04 8.87 50.17
C ASP A 536 -27.73 8.11 49.84
N PHE A 537 -27.22 8.21 48.60
CA PHE A 537 -25.95 7.59 48.25
C PHE A 537 -24.77 8.31 48.94
N PRO A 538 -23.77 7.58 49.52
CA PRO A 538 -22.65 8.22 50.20
C PRO A 538 -21.84 9.15 49.29
N LYS A 539 -21.67 10.43 49.69
CA LYS A 539 -20.91 11.45 48.93
C LYS A 539 -19.47 11.06 48.65
N GLU A 540 -18.85 10.33 49.56
CA GLU A 540 -17.47 9.83 49.39
C GLU A 540 -17.38 8.87 48.21
N TYR A 541 -18.33 7.94 48.06
CA TYR A 541 -18.37 7.02 46.92
C TYR A 541 -18.76 7.74 45.63
N GLU A 542 -19.66 8.73 45.69
CA GLU A 542 -19.98 9.57 44.54
C GLU A 542 -18.73 10.31 44.01
N LEU A 543 -17.87 10.81 44.90
CA LEU A 543 -16.60 11.43 44.54
C LEU A 543 -15.66 10.44 43.84
N ILE A 544 -15.54 9.21 44.37
CA ILE A 544 -14.69 8.16 43.76
C ILE A 544 -15.15 7.84 42.34
N ILE A 545 -16.46 7.64 42.13
CA ILE A 545 -17.02 7.35 40.80
C ILE A 545 -16.82 8.52 39.84
N ASN A 546 -17.01 9.76 40.29
CA ASN A 546 -16.81 10.94 39.44
C ASN A 546 -15.33 11.16 39.09
N GLN A 547 -14.40 10.90 40.01
CA GLN A 547 -12.96 10.97 39.73
C GLN A 547 -12.54 9.89 38.74
N PHE A 548 -13.10 8.69 38.85
CA PHE A 548 -12.85 7.63 37.87
C PHE A 548 -13.38 7.99 36.48
N ASP A 549 -14.62 8.47 36.41
CA ASP A 549 -15.26 8.96 35.18
C ASP A 549 -14.42 10.03 34.48
N ASP A 550 -13.91 11.00 35.25
CA ASP A 550 -13.06 12.08 34.74
C ASP A 550 -11.73 11.57 34.18
N LEU A 551 -11.10 10.62 34.88
CA LEU A 551 -9.78 10.10 34.53
C LEU A 551 -9.83 9.23 33.26
N ILE A 552 -10.80 8.31 33.14
CA ILE A 552 -10.96 7.50 31.92
C ILE A 552 -11.36 8.34 30.71
N GLN A 553 -12.20 9.37 30.90
CA GLN A 553 -12.60 10.28 29.82
C GLN A 553 -11.41 11.13 29.36
N THR A 554 -10.63 11.68 30.29
CA THR A 554 -9.47 12.52 29.97
C THR A 554 -8.37 11.70 29.29
N GLY A 555 -8.02 10.51 29.79
CA GLY A 555 -6.98 9.67 29.19
C GLY A 555 -7.34 9.17 27.79
N PHE A 556 -8.60 8.76 27.59
CA PHE A 556 -9.08 8.33 26.26
C PHE A 556 -9.15 9.49 25.27
N LYS A 557 -9.65 10.66 25.70
CA LYS A 557 -9.61 11.90 24.90
C LYS A 557 -8.18 12.24 24.48
N HIS A 558 -7.25 12.31 25.44
CA HIS A 558 -5.85 12.61 25.19
C HIS A 558 -5.20 11.63 24.21
N THR A 559 -5.53 10.33 24.33
CA THR A 559 -5.04 9.29 23.40
C THR A 559 -5.52 9.53 21.96
N ILE A 560 -6.79 9.87 21.80
CA ILE A 560 -7.39 10.18 20.48
C ILE A 560 -6.78 11.46 19.90
N GLU A 561 -6.67 12.52 20.70
CA GLU A 561 -6.08 13.81 20.28
C GLU A 561 -4.60 13.66 19.90
N THR A 562 -3.84 12.88 20.67
CA THR A 562 -2.45 12.54 20.37
C THR A 562 -2.33 11.74 19.08
N HIS A 563 -3.24 10.79 18.86
CA HIS A 563 -3.26 10.02 17.62
C HIS A 563 -3.60 10.89 16.41
N TYR A 564 -4.60 11.77 16.54
CA TYR A 564 -4.94 12.78 15.54
C TYR A 564 -3.73 13.67 15.20
N ALA A 565 -3.10 14.29 16.22
CA ALA A 565 -1.93 15.14 16.03
C ALA A 565 -0.77 14.39 15.35
N SER A 566 -0.57 13.13 15.73
CA SER A 566 0.45 12.26 15.12
C SER A 566 0.17 11.98 13.65
N ILE A 567 -1.08 11.68 13.26
CA ILE A 567 -1.44 11.48 11.83
C ILE A 567 -1.17 12.74 11.03
N ILE A 568 -1.56 13.92 11.54
CA ILE A 568 -1.33 15.19 10.85
C ILE A 568 0.17 15.45 10.67
N GLN A 569 0.94 15.34 11.76
CA GLN A 569 2.38 15.56 11.73
C GLN A 569 3.10 14.58 10.79
N GLN A 570 2.74 13.30 10.84
CA GLN A 570 3.32 12.28 9.96
C GLN A 570 2.97 12.52 8.50
N THR A 571 1.73 12.92 8.21
CA THR A 571 1.30 13.24 6.84
C THR A 571 2.06 14.43 6.30
N ASP A 572 2.22 15.49 7.09
CA ASP A 572 2.96 16.69 6.68
C ASP A 572 4.45 16.39 6.48
N ALA A 573 5.05 15.61 7.38
CA ALA A 573 6.43 15.17 7.25
C ALA A 573 6.62 14.31 5.99
N LEU A 574 5.77 13.31 5.77
CA LEU A 574 5.85 12.42 4.61
C LEU A 574 5.66 13.19 3.30
N LYS A 575 4.70 14.12 3.26
CA LYS A 575 4.47 14.97 2.11
C LYS A 575 5.70 15.84 1.81
N ALA A 576 6.27 16.49 2.82
CA ALA A 576 7.50 17.29 2.66
C ALA A 576 8.67 16.42 2.18
N GLN A 577 8.81 15.20 2.70
CA GLN A 577 9.81 14.23 2.23
C GLN A 577 9.62 13.89 0.75
N ILE A 578 8.39 13.59 0.30
CA ILE A 578 8.10 13.32 -1.11
C ILE A 578 8.34 14.55 -1.99
N GLU A 579 7.95 15.75 -1.54
CA GLU A 579 8.23 17.00 -2.26
C GLU A 579 9.75 17.22 -2.43
N HIS A 580 10.53 17.00 -1.38
CA HIS A 580 12.00 17.06 -1.44
C HIS A 580 12.61 15.97 -2.33
N LEU A 581 12.10 14.74 -2.26
CA LEU A 581 12.53 13.60 -3.06
C LEU A 581 12.40 13.89 -4.57
N LEU A 582 11.39 14.67 -4.93
CA LEU A 582 11.02 15.03 -6.30
C LEU A 582 11.54 16.42 -6.71
N ASN A 583 12.31 17.09 -5.85
CA ASN A 583 12.89 18.38 -6.21
C ASN A 583 13.85 18.25 -7.39
N PRO A 584 13.91 19.27 -8.25
CA PRO A 584 14.74 19.22 -9.43
C PRO A 584 16.24 19.33 -9.04
N PRO A 585 17.17 18.89 -9.91
CA PRO A 585 18.60 18.84 -9.60
C PRO A 585 19.20 20.13 -9.00
N GLU A 586 18.67 21.29 -9.38
CA GLU A 586 19.11 22.62 -8.94
C GLU A 586 18.90 22.85 -7.44
N HIS A 587 17.91 22.18 -6.83
CA HIS A 587 17.65 22.27 -5.40
C HIS A 587 18.83 21.72 -4.59
N PHE A 588 19.44 20.61 -5.03
CA PHE A 588 20.59 20.01 -4.34
C PHE A 588 21.77 20.96 -4.29
N TYR A 589 22.00 21.74 -5.35
CA TYR A 589 23.04 22.77 -5.34
C TYR A 589 22.74 23.89 -4.34
N THR A 590 21.48 24.31 -4.20
CA THR A 590 21.10 25.35 -3.24
C THR A 590 21.35 24.89 -1.81
N VAL A 591 20.92 23.67 -1.47
CA VAL A 591 21.15 23.08 -0.14
C VAL A 591 22.65 22.87 0.11
N PHE A 592 23.40 22.37 -0.88
CA PHE A 592 24.86 22.24 -0.80
C PHE A 592 25.54 23.59 -0.56
N HIS A 593 25.18 24.62 -1.31
CA HIS A 593 25.78 25.94 -1.20
C HIS A 593 25.48 26.60 0.16
N GLU A 594 24.26 26.44 0.68
CA GLU A 594 23.92 26.89 2.04
C GLU A 594 24.76 26.17 3.10
N PHE A 595 24.94 24.86 2.95
CA PHE A 595 25.84 24.08 3.80
C PHE A 595 27.27 24.61 3.79
N VAL A 596 27.82 24.87 2.59
CA VAL A 596 29.19 25.36 2.45
C VAL A 596 29.38 26.75 3.07
N ILE A 597 28.43 27.68 2.89
CA ILE A 597 28.49 29.02 3.50
C ILE A 597 28.53 28.93 5.03
N LYS A 598 27.71 28.03 5.60
CA LYS A 598 27.57 27.85 7.05
C LYS A 598 28.69 27.03 7.71
N LEU A 599 29.69 26.58 6.94
CA LEU A 599 30.92 26.03 7.54
C LEU A 599 31.65 27.12 8.35
N PRO A 600 32.27 26.77 9.50
CA PRO A 600 32.92 27.74 10.39
C PRO A 600 33.96 28.61 9.66
N GLU A 601 34.06 29.87 10.08
CA GLU A 601 35.21 30.73 9.75
C GLU A 601 36.35 30.44 10.75
N PRO A 602 37.62 30.63 10.37
CA PRO A 602 38.74 30.30 11.25
C PRO A 602 38.73 31.13 12.54
N ASP A 603 38.78 30.43 13.68
CA ASP A 603 39.13 30.95 15.00
C ASP A 603 40.37 30.21 15.55
N ASN A 604 40.81 30.54 16.77
CA ASN A 604 42.00 29.94 17.36
C ASN A 604 41.89 28.42 17.62
N ASP A 605 40.68 27.84 17.59
CA ASP A 605 40.40 26.43 17.87
C ASP A 605 40.05 25.63 16.59
N THR A 606 40.01 26.26 15.41
CA THR A 606 39.68 25.59 14.14
C THR A 606 40.93 25.22 13.31
N PRO A 607 41.04 23.98 12.79
CA PRO A 607 42.16 23.61 11.90
C PRO A 607 42.16 24.44 10.61
N GLU A 608 43.33 24.93 10.19
CA GLU A 608 43.52 25.70 8.95
C GLU A 608 43.10 24.89 7.70
N GLU A 609 43.24 23.57 7.78
CA GLU A 609 42.84 22.61 6.76
C GLU A 609 41.30 22.62 6.52
N LEU A 610 40.48 23.03 7.50
CA LEU A 610 39.03 23.19 7.32
C LEU A 610 38.70 24.36 6.38
N THR A 611 39.49 25.44 6.43
CA THR A 611 39.37 26.58 5.51
C THR A 611 39.65 26.15 4.08
N GLN A 612 40.66 25.29 3.88
CA GLN A 612 40.98 24.74 2.56
C GLN A 612 39.84 23.88 2.00
N VAL A 613 39.19 23.07 2.84
CA VAL A 613 37.98 22.33 2.46
C VAL A 613 36.85 23.28 2.05
N LYS A 614 36.58 24.31 2.86
CA LYS A 614 35.53 25.30 2.55
C LYS A 614 35.79 26.01 1.21
N GLU A 615 37.03 26.46 0.97
CA GLU A 615 37.42 27.08 -0.29
C GLU A 615 37.28 26.14 -1.49
N TYR A 616 37.65 24.87 -1.34
CA TYR A 616 37.47 23.86 -2.38
C TYR A 616 35.98 23.72 -2.73
N LEU A 617 35.12 23.58 -1.72
CA LEU A 617 33.70 23.37 -1.89
C LEU A 617 32.98 24.58 -2.50
N LEU A 618 33.43 25.81 -2.19
CA LEU A 618 32.91 27.05 -2.80
C LEU A 618 33.18 27.16 -4.30
N ARG A 619 34.18 26.44 -4.84
CA ARG A 619 34.54 26.46 -6.27
C ARG A 619 33.76 25.42 -7.10
N ILE A 620 32.92 24.61 -6.46
CA ILE A 620 32.17 23.56 -7.14
C ILE A 620 31.01 24.19 -7.90
N GLU A 621 30.98 23.99 -9.22
CA GLU A 621 29.91 24.47 -10.08
C GLU A 621 28.60 23.72 -9.84
N SER A 622 27.46 24.39 -10.05
CA SER A 622 26.12 23.79 -9.93
C SER A 622 25.91 22.59 -10.85
N SER A 623 26.59 22.56 -12.00
CA SER A 623 26.55 21.46 -12.96
C SER A 623 27.05 20.13 -12.38
N ARG A 624 27.93 20.17 -11.36
CA ARG A 624 28.51 19.01 -10.69
C ARG A 624 27.64 18.46 -9.57
N ILE A 625 26.64 19.20 -9.10
CA ILE A 625 25.75 18.80 -8.01
C ILE A 625 24.34 18.65 -8.56
N ARG A 626 23.96 17.42 -8.93
CA ARG A 626 22.61 17.10 -9.42
C ARG A 626 21.85 16.13 -8.52
N SER A 627 22.57 15.53 -7.58
CA SER A 627 22.08 14.50 -6.68
C SER A 627 22.80 14.57 -5.33
N ILE A 628 22.31 13.81 -4.37
CA ILE A 628 22.95 13.64 -3.07
C ILE A 628 24.28 12.89 -3.20
N GLU A 629 24.36 11.92 -4.10
CA GLU A 629 25.58 11.18 -4.42
C GLU A 629 26.68 12.13 -4.89
N ASP A 630 26.33 13.16 -5.68
CA ASP A 630 27.27 14.17 -6.13
C ASP A 630 27.80 15.02 -4.97
N ILE A 631 26.91 15.45 -4.06
CA ILE A 631 27.30 16.16 -2.82
C ILE A 631 28.29 15.32 -2.02
N GLN A 632 28.01 14.04 -1.83
CA GLN A 632 28.87 13.12 -1.09
C GLN A 632 30.22 12.92 -1.76
N LYS A 633 30.22 12.77 -3.09
CA LYS A 633 31.43 12.62 -3.88
C LYS A 633 32.32 13.86 -3.76
N VAL A 634 31.74 15.04 -3.93
CA VAL A 634 32.46 16.33 -3.82
C VAL A 634 33.02 16.53 -2.42
N LEU A 635 32.29 16.13 -1.37
CA LEU A 635 32.78 16.25 0.01
C LEU A 635 33.93 15.28 0.29
N SER A 636 33.86 14.06 -0.25
CA SER A 636 34.95 13.09 -0.18
C SER A 636 36.19 13.57 -0.95
N GLU A 637 36.00 14.15 -2.14
CA GLU A 637 37.08 14.77 -2.94
C GLU A 637 37.73 15.93 -2.19
N SER A 638 36.94 16.76 -1.48
CA SER A 638 37.46 17.89 -0.72
C SER A 638 38.38 17.46 0.44
N ILE A 639 38.03 16.38 1.14
CA ILE A 639 38.87 15.82 2.21
C ILE A 639 40.12 15.17 1.62
N ALA A 640 39.98 14.41 0.53
CA ALA A 640 41.11 13.79 -0.16
C ALA A 640 42.10 14.82 -0.72
N SER A 641 41.65 16.04 -1.02
CA SER A 641 42.49 17.12 -1.53
C SER A 641 43.49 17.69 -0.51
N LEU A 642 43.32 17.39 0.79
CA LEU A 642 44.18 17.89 1.87
C LEU A 642 45.57 17.24 1.95
N GLY A 643 45.82 16.15 1.22
CA GLY A 643 47.11 15.43 1.26
C GLY A 643 47.35 14.68 2.57
N GLU A 644 48.61 14.61 3.03
CA GLU A 644 48.96 13.96 4.30
C GLU A 644 48.59 14.87 5.49
N VAL A 645 47.49 14.53 6.17
CA VAL A 645 47.03 15.16 7.42
C VAL A 645 47.18 14.13 8.55
N SER A 646 47.54 14.58 9.76
CA SER A 646 47.58 13.67 10.91
C SER A 646 46.18 13.09 11.20
N GLU A 647 46.13 11.83 11.64
CA GLU A 647 44.87 11.11 11.89
C GLU A 647 43.96 11.88 12.86
N GLU A 648 44.54 12.46 13.91
CA GLU A 648 43.83 13.30 14.91
C GLU A 648 43.24 14.59 14.31
N LYS A 649 43.95 15.27 13.40
CA LYS A 649 43.43 16.47 12.72
C LYS A 649 42.38 16.13 11.69
N LEU A 650 42.58 15.05 10.93
CA LEU A 650 41.62 14.54 9.97
C LEU A 650 40.30 14.20 10.66
N GLU A 651 40.36 13.56 11.84
CA GLU A 651 39.21 13.28 12.69
C GLU A 651 38.48 14.56 13.11
N VAL A 652 39.20 15.61 13.53
CA VAL A 652 38.59 16.90 13.92
C VAL A 652 37.91 17.59 12.73
N ILE A 653 38.56 17.64 11.56
CA ILE A 653 38.01 18.25 10.34
C ILE A 653 36.75 17.50 9.90
N GLN A 654 36.82 16.16 9.85
CA GLN A 654 35.66 15.31 9.57
C GLN A 654 34.57 15.53 10.60
N ALA A 655 34.92 15.73 11.88
CA ALA A 655 33.97 15.99 12.94
C ALA A 655 33.16 17.29 12.70
N PHE A 656 33.85 18.38 12.34
CA PHE A 656 33.24 19.69 12.07
C PHE A 656 32.33 19.68 10.86
N ILE A 657 32.84 19.19 9.72
CA ILE A 657 32.08 19.13 8.46
C ILE A 657 30.78 18.37 8.69
N SER A 658 30.84 17.26 9.41
CA SER A 658 29.72 16.36 9.59
C SER A 658 28.72 16.81 10.66
N SER A 659 29.16 17.59 11.63
CA SER A 659 28.27 18.32 12.53
C SER A 659 27.37 19.27 11.73
N LYS A 660 27.96 20.05 10.81
CA LYS A 660 27.21 20.98 9.95
C LYS A 660 26.37 20.28 8.88
N GLN A 661 26.82 19.13 8.40
CA GLN A 661 25.96 18.28 7.56
C GLN A 661 24.72 17.79 8.30
N SER A 662 24.90 17.37 9.57
CA SER A 662 23.79 16.86 10.39
C SER A 662 22.73 17.93 10.60
N GLU A 663 23.13 19.19 10.64
CA GLU A 663 22.26 20.37 10.76
C GLU A 663 21.56 20.75 9.44
N LEU A 664 22.25 20.65 8.30
CA LEU A 664 21.82 21.30 7.05
C LEU A 664 21.50 20.35 5.90
N LEU A 665 22.21 19.22 5.80
CA LEU A 665 22.08 18.25 4.70
C LEU A 665 21.35 16.97 5.11
N GLN A 666 21.25 16.67 6.42
CA GLN A 666 20.64 15.45 6.94
C GLN A 666 19.19 15.22 6.49
N PRO A 667 18.31 16.23 6.44
CA PRO A 667 16.96 16.05 5.90
C PRO A 667 16.98 15.54 4.46
N CYS A 668 17.85 16.10 3.62
CA CYS A 668 18.03 15.62 2.25
C CYS A 668 18.59 14.19 2.23
N PHE A 669 19.60 13.88 3.04
CA PHE A 669 20.17 12.53 3.11
C PHE A 669 19.17 11.47 3.55
N ASP A 670 18.29 11.77 4.50
CA ASP A 670 17.30 10.81 4.99
C ASP A 670 16.18 10.55 3.97
N ILE A 671 15.82 11.56 3.17
CA ILE A 671 14.77 11.49 2.15
C ILE A 671 15.17 10.56 0.98
N HIS A 672 16.43 10.55 0.59
CA HIS A 672 16.90 9.69 -0.51
C HIS A 672 17.37 8.30 -0.06
N GLN A 673 17.18 7.93 1.21
CA GLN A 673 17.51 6.59 1.72
C GLN A 673 16.35 5.60 1.67
N ALA A 674 15.11 6.07 1.47
CA ALA A 674 13.94 5.23 1.34
C ALA A 674 13.64 4.92 -0.14
N SER A 675 13.25 3.68 -0.45
CA SER A 675 12.76 3.30 -1.78
C SER A 675 11.39 3.92 -2.05
N ASP A 676 11.02 4.04 -3.34
CA ASP A 676 9.67 4.48 -3.73
C ASP A 676 8.58 3.60 -3.09
N GLU A 677 8.83 2.28 -2.96
CA GLU A 677 7.94 1.34 -2.27
C GLU A 677 7.74 1.70 -0.79
N THR A 678 8.81 2.11 -0.10
CA THR A 678 8.74 2.54 1.30
C THR A 678 7.82 3.77 1.45
N TYR A 679 7.88 4.70 0.49
CA TYR A 679 6.97 5.85 0.47
C TYR A 679 5.52 5.42 0.23
N LEU A 680 5.28 4.50 -0.72
CA LEU A 680 3.95 3.98 -1.02
C LEU A 680 3.30 3.26 0.17
N ILE A 681 4.06 2.40 0.88
CA ILE A 681 3.60 1.72 2.11
C ILE A 681 3.19 2.75 3.17
N ASN A 682 4.03 3.77 3.39
CA ASN A 682 3.76 4.79 4.39
C ASN A 682 2.54 5.66 4.04
N LEU A 683 2.33 5.94 2.75
CA LEU A 683 1.17 6.66 2.25
C LEU A 683 -0.13 5.89 2.51
N GLU A 684 -0.18 4.60 2.16
CA GLU A 684 -1.36 3.75 2.40
C GLU A 684 -1.66 3.62 3.89
N ARG A 685 -0.63 3.33 4.70
CA ARG A 685 -0.75 3.23 6.15
C ARG A 685 -1.37 4.48 6.77
N LEU A 686 -0.85 5.68 6.44
CA LEU A 686 -1.40 6.93 6.98
C LEU A 686 -2.81 7.21 6.44
N TYR A 687 -3.10 6.82 5.21
CA TYR A 687 -4.43 6.96 4.62
C TYR A 687 -5.45 6.12 5.39
N ASP A 688 -5.12 4.86 5.69
CA ASP A 688 -5.99 3.95 6.43
C ASP A 688 -6.19 4.39 7.89
N LEU A 689 -5.13 4.85 8.56
CA LEU A 689 -5.23 5.42 9.91
C LEU A 689 -6.15 6.64 9.95
N ALA A 690 -5.96 7.60 9.03
CA ALA A 690 -6.77 8.81 8.96
C ALA A 690 -8.25 8.49 8.65
N LYS A 691 -8.50 7.55 7.75
CA LYS A 691 -9.85 7.11 7.37
C LYS A 691 -10.56 6.39 8.52
N THR A 692 -9.83 5.56 9.27
CA THR A 692 -10.36 4.83 10.44
C THR A 692 -10.71 5.78 11.56
N LEU A 693 -9.81 6.71 11.92
CA LEU A 693 -10.09 7.74 12.92
C LEU A 693 -11.33 8.58 12.55
N LYS A 694 -11.46 8.98 11.29
CA LYS A 694 -12.64 9.71 10.79
C LYS A 694 -13.94 8.90 10.94
N LYS A 695 -13.89 7.61 10.60
CA LYS A 695 -15.04 6.70 10.70
C LYS A 695 -15.50 6.52 12.16
N ASP A 696 -14.54 6.41 13.08
CA ASP A 696 -14.82 6.06 14.47
C ASP A 696 -15.06 7.25 15.39
N TYR A 697 -14.66 8.46 14.97
CA TYR A 697 -14.86 9.70 15.72
C TYR A 697 -16.27 9.88 16.31
N PRO A 698 -17.39 9.64 15.59
CA PRO A 698 -18.73 9.79 16.17
C PRO A 698 -19.03 8.81 17.30
N ALA A 699 -18.43 7.62 17.31
CA ALA A 699 -18.55 6.67 18.41
C ALA A 699 -17.67 7.11 19.59
N GLN A 700 -16.44 7.50 19.32
CA GLN A 700 -15.48 7.96 20.32
C GLN A 700 -15.98 9.20 21.07
N GLN A 701 -16.50 10.20 20.36
CA GLN A 701 -17.07 11.42 20.94
C GLN A 701 -18.29 11.15 21.83
N ARG A 702 -19.05 10.07 21.57
CA ARG A 702 -20.17 9.66 22.45
C ARG A 702 -19.68 9.07 23.77
N LEU A 703 -18.50 8.45 23.81
CA LEU A 703 -17.94 7.86 25.03
C LEU A 703 -17.40 8.93 25.98
N VAL A 704 -16.72 9.95 25.46
CA VAL A 704 -16.20 11.09 26.26
C VAL A 704 -17.23 12.21 26.43
N SER A 705 -18.49 11.85 26.66
CA SER A 705 -19.66 12.74 26.57
C SER A 705 -19.60 14.10 27.30
N LYS A 706 -18.74 14.27 28.32
CA LYS A 706 -18.55 15.58 29.00
C LYS A 706 -17.52 16.49 28.31
N GLU A 707 -16.55 15.91 27.60
CA GLU A 707 -15.40 16.59 27.03
C GLU A 707 -15.45 16.53 25.51
N LYS A 708 -15.39 17.69 24.85
CA LYS A 708 -15.26 17.72 23.39
C LYS A 708 -13.86 17.23 23.02
N ILE A 709 -13.76 16.21 22.16
CA ILE A 709 -12.49 15.81 21.56
C ILE A 709 -12.11 16.88 20.54
N ASP A 710 -10.90 17.44 20.65
CA ASP A 710 -10.41 18.46 19.74
C ASP A 710 -9.86 17.83 18.45
N ILE A 711 -10.76 17.43 17.56
CA ILE A 711 -10.44 17.01 16.19
C ILE A 711 -11.08 17.96 15.19
N ASP A 712 -10.26 18.50 14.30
CA ASP A 712 -10.70 19.20 13.10
C ASP A 712 -10.88 18.17 11.96
N LEU A 713 -12.14 17.76 11.74
CA LEU A 713 -12.47 16.80 10.69
C LEU A 713 -12.20 17.34 9.27
N GLU A 714 -12.20 18.66 9.08
CA GLU A 714 -11.86 19.26 7.79
C GLU A 714 -10.36 19.14 7.52
N GLN A 715 -9.52 19.38 8.53
CA GLN A 715 -8.08 19.14 8.43
C GLN A 715 -7.75 17.67 8.20
N LEU A 716 -8.43 16.76 8.90
CA LEU A 716 -8.23 15.32 8.69
C LEU A 716 -8.60 14.91 7.26
N ASN A 717 -9.73 15.40 6.73
CA ASN A 717 -10.13 15.17 5.34
C ASN A 717 -9.11 15.72 4.35
N PHE A 718 -8.63 16.94 4.59
CA PHE A 718 -7.61 17.55 3.75
C PHE A 718 -6.31 16.71 3.73
N ARG A 719 -5.92 16.10 4.85
CA ARG A 719 -4.75 15.21 4.92
C ARG A 719 -4.97 13.88 4.20
N ILE A 720 -6.17 13.31 4.26
CA ILE A 720 -6.54 12.14 3.45
C ILE A 720 -6.36 12.45 1.96
N ASP A 721 -6.87 13.59 1.48
CA ASP A 721 -6.72 14.01 0.09
C ASP A 721 -5.25 14.31 -0.27
N THR A 722 -4.51 14.89 0.68
CA THR A 722 -3.07 15.18 0.53
C THR A 722 -2.25 13.90 0.34
N LEU A 723 -2.55 12.82 1.07
CA LEU A 723 -1.89 11.53 0.93
C LEU A 723 -2.14 10.92 -0.46
N VAL A 724 -3.39 10.95 -0.93
CA VAL A 724 -3.73 10.47 -2.29
C VAL A 724 -3.01 11.29 -3.35
N LYS A 725 -2.97 12.62 -3.19
CA LYS A 725 -2.26 13.54 -4.09
C LYS A 725 -0.76 13.29 -4.08
N ALA A 726 -0.13 13.12 -2.91
CA ALA A 726 1.28 12.82 -2.80
C ALA A 726 1.63 11.48 -3.49
N GLY A 727 0.81 10.45 -3.31
CA GLY A 727 0.95 9.17 -4.01
C GLY A 727 0.81 9.30 -5.52
N GLY A 728 -0.18 10.06 -6.00
CA GLY A 728 -0.36 10.33 -7.43
C GLY A 728 0.82 11.08 -8.06
N ILE A 729 1.35 12.09 -7.36
CA ILE A 729 2.57 12.80 -7.77
C ILE A 729 3.75 11.83 -7.84
N LEU A 730 3.94 11.01 -6.80
CA LEU A 730 5.04 10.04 -6.75
C LEU A 730 4.99 9.06 -7.93
N LEU A 731 3.83 8.43 -8.19
CA LEU A 731 3.66 7.51 -9.32
C LEU A 731 4.00 8.17 -10.67
N LYS A 732 3.55 9.42 -10.86
CA LYS A 732 3.78 10.17 -12.10
C LYS A 732 5.26 10.53 -12.28
N GLU A 733 5.85 11.22 -11.30
CA GLU A 733 7.19 11.80 -11.44
C GLU A 733 8.29 10.71 -11.39
N ARG A 734 8.02 9.56 -10.73
CA ARG A 734 8.89 8.36 -10.78
C ARG A 734 8.59 7.44 -11.97
N THR A 735 7.62 7.76 -12.81
CA THR A 735 7.25 6.97 -14.01
C THR A 735 6.92 5.51 -13.72
N ILE A 736 6.23 5.26 -12.60
CA ILE A 736 5.81 3.90 -12.20
C ILE A 736 4.72 3.41 -13.18
N ASP A 737 4.84 2.17 -13.67
CA ASP A 737 3.89 1.59 -14.63
C ASP A 737 2.50 1.41 -14.00
N LEU A 738 1.55 2.25 -14.41
CA LEU A 738 0.17 2.23 -13.92
C LEU A 738 -0.63 0.98 -14.35
N ARG A 739 -0.07 0.10 -15.19
CA ARG A 739 -0.63 -1.22 -15.52
C ARG A 739 -0.41 -2.22 -14.41
N GLN A 740 0.68 -2.08 -13.67
CA GLN A 740 1.10 -3.03 -12.66
C GLN A 740 0.94 -2.40 -11.28
N LYS A 741 0.02 -2.95 -10.48
CA LYS A 741 -0.08 -2.57 -9.07
C LYS A 741 1.23 -2.98 -8.38
N PRO A 742 1.93 -2.07 -7.68
CA PRO A 742 3.06 -2.45 -6.84
C PRO A 742 2.61 -3.47 -5.80
N ASP A 743 3.42 -4.49 -5.54
CA ASP A 743 3.07 -5.56 -4.59
C ASP A 743 2.91 -5.04 -3.15
N CYS A 744 3.60 -3.93 -2.85
CA CYS A 744 3.64 -3.29 -1.53
C CYS A 744 2.38 -2.50 -1.14
N VAL A 745 1.41 -2.30 -2.05
CA VAL A 745 0.16 -1.56 -1.74
C VAL A 745 -1.11 -2.34 -2.07
N GLY A 746 -2.17 -2.07 -1.33
CA GLY A 746 -3.51 -2.60 -1.55
C GLY A 746 -4.15 -2.06 -2.83
N GLU A 747 -5.04 -2.86 -3.43
CA GLU A 747 -5.71 -2.53 -4.69
C GLU A 747 -6.60 -1.28 -4.57
N ALA A 748 -7.31 -1.14 -3.44
CA ALA A 748 -8.19 -0.01 -3.20
C ALA A 748 -7.42 1.32 -3.16
N PHE A 749 -6.30 1.37 -2.43
CA PHE A 749 -5.48 2.56 -2.34
C PHE A 749 -4.75 2.85 -3.66
N PHE A 750 -4.18 1.82 -4.31
CA PHE A 750 -3.53 1.97 -5.61
C PHE A 750 -4.45 2.61 -6.66
N ASN A 751 -5.71 2.18 -6.74
CA ASN A 751 -6.68 2.74 -7.67
C ASN A 751 -6.92 4.25 -7.44
N LEU A 752 -6.91 4.72 -6.19
CA LEU A 752 -7.05 6.13 -5.87
C LEU A 752 -5.83 6.95 -6.34
N ILE A 753 -4.63 6.51 -5.98
CA ILE A 753 -3.40 7.22 -6.36
C ILE A 753 -3.12 7.14 -7.87
N LYS A 754 -3.53 6.04 -8.54
CA LYS A 754 -3.48 5.88 -10.00
C LYS A 754 -4.38 6.91 -10.70
N GLN A 755 -5.61 7.08 -10.24
CA GLN A 755 -6.52 8.09 -10.79
C GLN A 755 -5.97 9.50 -10.61
N GLU A 756 -5.40 9.79 -9.45
CA GLU A 756 -4.78 11.10 -9.19
C GLU A 756 -3.52 11.31 -10.05
N ALA A 757 -2.69 10.27 -10.27
CA ALA A 757 -1.55 10.34 -11.19
C ALA A 757 -1.99 10.66 -12.63
N ILE A 758 -3.05 10.01 -13.12
CA ILE A 758 -3.63 10.27 -14.45
C ILE A 758 -4.14 11.72 -14.54
N LYS A 759 -4.85 12.20 -13.52
CA LYS A 759 -5.32 13.59 -13.43
C LYS A 759 -4.17 14.60 -13.41
N LEU A 760 -3.02 14.22 -12.86
CA LEU A 760 -1.79 15.03 -12.85
C LEU A 760 -0.99 14.92 -14.17
N GLY A 761 -1.45 14.14 -15.14
CA GLY A 761 -0.90 14.05 -16.49
C GLY A 761 -0.10 12.77 -16.79
N ALA A 762 -0.16 11.74 -15.94
CA ALA A 762 0.42 10.43 -16.26
C ALA A 762 -0.38 9.73 -17.39
N PRO A 763 0.27 8.94 -18.27
CA PRO A 763 -0.42 8.21 -19.33
C PRO A 763 -1.40 7.19 -18.74
N SER A 764 -2.65 7.19 -19.21
CA SER A 764 -3.63 6.16 -18.84
C SER A 764 -3.38 4.89 -19.66
N PRO A 765 -3.04 3.75 -19.02
CA PRO A 765 -2.84 2.50 -19.74
C PRO A 765 -4.07 2.03 -20.50
N GLU A 766 -5.26 2.26 -19.93
CA GLU A 766 -6.54 1.90 -20.54
C GLU A 766 -6.74 2.65 -21.87
N LEU A 767 -6.35 3.94 -21.90
CA LEU A 767 -6.41 4.75 -23.11
C LEU A 767 -5.38 4.30 -24.16
N GLU A 768 -4.18 3.91 -23.73
CA GLU A 768 -3.15 3.40 -24.64
C GLU A 768 -3.52 2.05 -25.26
N ASP A 769 -4.09 1.13 -24.46
CA ASP A 769 -4.52 -0.16 -24.94
C ASP A 769 -5.66 -0.02 -25.94
N LEU A 770 -6.58 0.92 -25.68
CA LEU A 770 -7.63 1.28 -26.64
C LEU A 770 -7.03 1.81 -27.95
N LYS A 771 -6.01 2.68 -27.90
CA LYS A 771 -5.32 3.18 -29.11
C LYS A 771 -4.64 2.07 -29.90
N ARG A 772 -3.99 1.10 -29.24
CA ARG A 772 -3.36 -0.05 -29.91
C ARG A 772 -4.39 -0.93 -30.59
N GLU A 773 -5.54 -1.12 -29.96
CA GLU A 773 -6.61 -1.93 -30.52
C GLU A 773 -7.20 -1.27 -31.78
N ILE A 774 -7.40 0.05 -31.76
CA ILE A 774 -7.79 0.82 -32.95
C ILE A 774 -6.77 0.63 -34.08
N LEU A 775 -5.48 0.73 -33.78
CA LEU A 775 -4.42 0.62 -34.79
C LEU A 775 -4.33 -0.79 -35.41
N LYS A 776 -4.61 -1.84 -34.62
CA LYS A 776 -4.76 -3.20 -35.13
C LYS A 776 -5.97 -3.34 -36.06
N GLN A 777 -7.10 -2.74 -35.68
CA GLN A 777 -8.30 -2.77 -36.51
C GLN A 777 -8.08 -2.04 -37.84
N GLU A 778 -7.34 -0.93 -37.84
CA GLU A 778 -6.95 -0.21 -39.07
C GLU A 778 -6.06 -1.06 -39.98
N GLN A 779 -5.08 -1.79 -39.43
CA GLN A 779 -4.23 -2.70 -40.21
C GLN A 779 -5.04 -3.82 -40.86
N LEU A 780 -5.96 -4.43 -40.10
CA LEU A 780 -6.85 -5.48 -40.62
C LEU A 780 -7.74 -4.95 -41.75
N LEU A 781 -8.21 -3.71 -41.63
CA LEU A 781 -9.01 -3.05 -42.65
C LEU A 781 -8.23 -2.86 -43.95
N ASP A 782 -6.95 -2.48 -43.88
CA ASP A 782 -6.11 -2.30 -45.07
C ASP A 782 -5.72 -3.63 -45.73
N GLU A 783 -5.49 -4.69 -44.95
CA GLU A 783 -5.31 -6.05 -45.49
C GLU A 783 -6.56 -6.52 -46.26
N LEU A 784 -7.75 -6.30 -45.69
CA LEU A 784 -9.02 -6.61 -46.33
C LEU A 784 -9.22 -5.80 -47.62
N LYS A 785 -8.88 -4.51 -47.63
CA LYS A 785 -8.90 -3.68 -48.86
C LYS A 785 -7.99 -4.26 -49.94
N GLN A 786 -6.76 -4.65 -49.60
CA GLN A 786 -5.83 -5.25 -50.57
C GLN A 786 -6.35 -6.58 -51.13
N GLN A 787 -6.98 -7.42 -50.31
CA GLN A 787 -7.62 -8.64 -50.77
C GLN A 787 -8.78 -8.35 -51.73
N ASN A 788 -9.63 -7.37 -51.41
CA ASN A 788 -10.74 -6.97 -52.30
C ASN A 788 -10.24 -6.44 -53.64
N THR A 789 -9.15 -5.66 -53.68
CA THR A 789 -8.57 -5.19 -54.95
C THR A 789 -8.09 -6.35 -55.81
N LYS A 790 -7.43 -7.36 -55.22
CA LYS A 790 -6.99 -8.57 -55.94
C LYS A 790 -8.17 -9.39 -56.48
N LEU A 791 -9.26 -9.49 -55.71
CA LEU A 791 -10.47 -10.17 -56.16
C LEU A 791 -11.12 -9.43 -57.34
N LEU A 792 -11.20 -8.10 -57.28
CA LEU A 792 -11.75 -7.27 -58.35
C LEU A 792 -10.92 -7.35 -59.65
N GLU A 793 -9.59 -7.41 -59.54
CA GLU A 793 -8.71 -7.62 -60.69
C GLU A 793 -8.91 -9.01 -61.32
N LYS A 794 -9.10 -10.04 -60.49
CA LYS A 794 -9.38 -11.40 -60.94
C LYS A 794 -10.74 -11.50 -61.65
N GLU A 795 -11.75 -10.80 -61.12
CA GLU A 795 -13.08 -10.70 -61.73
C GLU A 795 -13.01 -10.00 -63.10
N LYS A 796 -12.30 -8.87 -63.20
CA LYS A 796 -12.08 -8.18 -64.49
C LYS A 796 -11.36 -9.06 -65.52
N ALA A 797 -10.36 -9.83 -65.08
CA ALA A 797 -9.66 -10.77 -65.95
C ALA A 797 -10.62 -11.86 -66.48
N GLN A 798 -11.45 -12.44 -65.61
CA GLN A 798 -12.48 -13.41 -65.99
C GLN A 798 -13.52 -12.82 -66.94
N GLN A 799 -13.98 -11.60 -66.70
CA GLN A 799 -14.95 -10.91 -67.55
C GLN A 799 -14.39 -10.70 -68.97
N SER A 800 -13.10 -10.32 -69.11
CA SER A 800 -12.48 -10.17 -70.42
C SER A 800 -12.36 -11.49 -71.20
N VAL A 801 -12.23 -12.62 -70.49
CA VAL A 801 -12.19 -13.95 -71.10
C VAL A 801 -13.57 -14.35 -71.62
N ILE A 802 -14.62 -14.06 -70.86
CA ILE A 802 -16.01 -14.30 -71.24
C ILE A 802 -16.38 -13.46 -72.48
N GLU A 803 -16.07 -12.16 -72.48
CA GLU A 803 -16.35 -11.26 -73.61
C GLU A 803 -15.64 -11.70 -74.91
N ASN A 804 -14.40 -12.20 -74.79
CA ASN A 804 -13.68 -12.77 -75.93
C ASN A 804 -14.33 -14.07 -76.45
N GLN A 805 -14.82 -14.93 -75.57
CA GLN A 805 -15.52 -16.16 -75.94
C GLN A 805 -16.88 -15.86 -76.59
N GLU A 806 -17.65 -14.92 -76.04
CA GLU A 806 -18.91 -14.47 -76.63
C GLU A 806 -18.69 -13.86 -78.02
N SER A 807 -17.67 -13.02 -78.20
CA SER A 807 -17.32 -12.44 -79.49
C SER A 807 -16.95 -13.50 -80.53
N GLN A 808 -16.27 -14.58 -80.13
CA GLN A 808 -15.99 -15.71 -81.01
C GLN A 808 -17.24 -16.51 -81.36
N MET A 809 -18.16 -16.71 -80.41
CA MET A 809 -19.42 -17.41 -80.66
C MET A 809 -20.34 -16.61 -81.60
N VAL A 810 -20.44 -15.29 -81.43
CA VAL A 810 -21.22 -14.42 -82.31
C VAL A 810 -20.69 -14.45 -83.74
N ARG A 811 -19.37 -14.43 -83.94
CA ARG A 811 -18.76 -14.59 -85.28
C ARG A 811 -19.12 -15.94 -85.91
N LYS A 812 -19.03 -17.03 -85.15
CA LYS A 812 -19.40 -18.37 -85.64
C LYS A 812 -20.89 -18.46 -86.00
N ALA A 813 -21.76 -17.81 -85.22
CA ALA A 813 -23.19 -17.76 -85.49
C ALA A 813 -23.52 -16.93 -86.74
N GLN A 814 -22.82 -15.83 -86.97
CA GLN A 814 -22.96 -15.01 -88.19
C GLN A 814 -22.51 -15.75 -89.45
N ASP A 815 -21.37 -16.44 -89.40
CA ASP A 815 -20.90 -17.30 -90.50
C ASP A 815 -21.90 -18.42 -90.83
N HIS A 816 -22.54 -19.00 -89.80
CA HIS A 816 -23.58 -19.99 -89.99
C HIS A 816 -24.86 -19.40 -90.59
N LEU A 817 -25.26 -18.20 -90.18
CA LEU A 817 -26.44 -17.51 -90.72
C LEU A 817 -26.25 -17.16 -92.20
N GLU A 818 -25.06 -16.72 -92.61
CA GLU A 818 -24.76 -16.45 -94.02
C GLU A 818 -24.77 -17.73 -94.87
N LYS A 819 -24.21 -18.84 -94.36
CA LYS A 819 -24.30 -20.15 -95.03
C LYS A 819 -25.75 -20.62 -95.17
N THR A 820 -26.58 -20.38 -94.16
CA THR A 820 -28.00 -20.78 -94.19
C THR A 820 -28.79 -19.97 -95.22
N ARG A 821 -28.55 -18.65 -95.30
CA ARG A 821 -29.16 -17.79 -96.35
C ARG A 821 -28.69 -18.14 -97.76
N ALA A 822 -27.43 -18.55 -97.93
CA ALA A 822 -26.92 -19.01 -99.22
C ALA A 822 -27.59 -20.32 -99.66
N LEU A 823 -27.84 -21.24 -98.72
CA LEU A 823 -28.56 -22.49 -98.96
C LEU A 823 -30.05 -22.26 -99.28
N GLU A 824 -30.72 -21.33 -98.58
CA GLU A 824 -32.12 -20.97 -98.86
C GLU A 824 -32.28 -20.36 -100.26
N LYS A 825 -31.31 -19.56 -100.71
CA LYS A 825 -31.29 -19.01 -102.07
C LYS A 825 -31.11 -20.09 -103.14
N GLN A 826 -30.22 -21.06 -102.91
CA GLN A 826 -30.05 -22.22 -103.80
C GLN A 826 -31.31 -23.11 -103.85
N ILE A 827 -32.04 -23.27 -102.74
CA ILE A 827 -33.28 -24.05 -102.70
C ILE A 827 -34.42 -23.34 -103.44
N GLY A 828 -34.44 -21.99 -103.43
CA GLY A 828 -35.36 -21.19 -104.24
C GLY A 828 -35.12 -21.35 -105.74
N GLU A 829 -33.85 -21.29 -106.17
CA GLU A 829 -33.45 -21.43 -107.57
C GLU A 829 -33.72 -22.87 -108.11
N ILE A 830 -33.59 -23.89 -107.26
CA ILE A 830 -33.89 -25.30 -107.62
C ILE A 830 -35.41 -25.57 -107.72
N ARG A 831 -36.24 -24.89 -106.93
CA ARG A 831 -37.71 -25.02 -107.02
C ARG A 831 -38.26 -24.41 -108.30
N GLU A 832 -37.73 -23.26 -108.71
CA GLU A 832 -38.15 -22.56 -109.93
C GLU A 832 -37.73 -23.30 -111.21
N GLN A 833 -36.55 -23.95 -111.21
CA GLN A 833 -36.09 -24.79 -112.32
C GLN A 833 -36.90 -26.09 -112.46
N LYS A 834 -37.33 -26.71 -111.35
CA LYS A 834 -38.10 -27.97 -111.38
C LYS A 834 -39.55 -27.82 -111.84
N GLU A 835 -40.14 -26.64 -111.72
CA GLU A 835 -41.54 -26.40 -112.07
C GLU A 835 -41.72 -26.13 -113.58
N GLN A 836 -40.66 -25.72 -114.28
CA GLN A 836 -40.67 -25.49 -115.73
C GLN A 836 -40.25 -26.73 -116.56
N GLU A 837 -39.47 -27.66 -116.01
CA GLU A 837 -39.03 -28.88 -116.72
C GLU A 837 -40.05 -30.04 -116.65
N ALA A 838 -41.07 -29.95 -115.78
CA ALA A 838 -42.10 -30.97 -115.62
C ALA A 838 -43.15 -31.03 -116.77
N GLN A 839 -43.10 -30.12 -117.76
CA GLN A 839 -44.07 -30.07 -118.87
C GLN A 839 -43.53 -30.41 -120.27
N ARG A 840 -42.24 -30.79 -120.42
CA ARG A 840 -41.70 -31.23 -121.73
C ARG A 840 -40.85 -32.50 -121.67
N PHE A 841 -41.24 -33.44 -120.81
CA PHE A 841 -40.79 -34.82 -120.90
C PHE A 841 -41.72 -35.62 -121.82
N GLU A 842 -41.63 -35.38 -123.13
CA GLU A 842 -42.09 -36.36 -124.12
C GLU A 842 -41.21 -36.33 -125.39
N HIS A 843 -39.88 -36.38 -125.21
CA HIS A 843 -38.98 -37.23 -126.00
C HIS A 843 -37.51 -36.96 -125.65
N SER A 844 -36.73 -38.04 -125.72
CA SER A 844 -35.26 -38.12 -125.65
C SER A 844 -34.69 -38.29 -124.24
N SER A 845 -34.27 -39.47 -123.75
CA SER A 845 -33.42 -40.56 -124.26
C SER A 845 -32.04 -40.57 -123.58
N SER A 846 -31.78 -41.70 -122.92
CA SER A 846 -30.52 -42.48 -122.94
C SER A 846 -29.19 -41.91 -122.43
N ALA A 847 -29.08 -41.41 -121.19
CA ALA A 847 -27.75 -41.26 -120.58
C ALA A 847 -27.61 -41.37 -119.05
N GLN A 848 -28.62 -41.79 -118.27
CA GLN A 848 -28.54 -41.68 -116.80
C GLN A 848 -28.79 -42.97 -115.99
N GLN A 849 -28.72 -44.15 -116.62
CA GLN A 849 -28.98 -45.39 -115.88
C GLN A 849 -27.76 -45.96 -115.11
N GLU A 850 -26.53 -45.47 -115.34
CA GLU A 850 -25.33 -46.03 -114.68
C GLU A 850 -24.87 -45.23 -113.44
N THR A 851 -25.26 -43.95 -113.33
CA THR A 851 -24.88 -43.08 -112.21
C THR A 851 -25.77 -43.30 -110.97
N ILE A 852 -27.02 -43.73 -111.18
CA ILE A 852 -28.03 -43.85 -110.12
C ILE A 852 -27.71 -45.03 -109.19
N SER A 853 -27.28 -46.18 -109.73
CA SER A 853 -26.97 -47.37 -108.91
C SER A 853 -25.75 -47.16 -107.98
N LYS A 854 -24.78 -46.31 -108.34
CA LYS A 854 -23.62 -45.97 -107.50
C LYS A 854 -23.92 -44.91 -106.43
N LEU A 855 -24.98 -44.12 -106.60
CA LEU A 855 -25.43 -43.12 -105.63
C LEU A 855 -26.32 -43.74 -104.55
N GLU A 856 -27.15 -44.72 -104.90
CA GLU A 856 -28.06 -45.39 -103.95
C GLU A 856 -27.31 -46.15 -102.84
N ASP A 857 -26.19 -46.82 -103.16
CA ASP A 857 -25.38 -47.54 -102.16
C ASP A 857 -24.57 -46.59 -101.22
N LYS A 858 -24.25 -45.38 -101.69
CA LYS A 858 -23.60 -44.33 -100.88
C LYS A 858 -24.59 -43.59 -99.98
N ILE A 859 -25.81 -43.36 -100.47
CA ILE A 859 -26.88 -42.73 -99.68
C ILE A 859 -27.32 -43.64 -98.53
N GLY A 860 -27.40 -44.97 -98.74
CA GLY A 860 -27.70 -45.91 -97.66
C GLY A 860 -26.73 -45.82 -96.48
N LYS A 861 -25.42 -45.84 -96.74
CA LYS A 861 -24.37 -45.74 -95.70
C LYS A 861 -24.31 -44.35 -95.03
N ALA A 862 -24.53 -43.28 -95.80
CA ALA A 862 -24.57 -41.92 -95.26
C ALA A 862 -25.79 -41.69 -94.35
N THR A 863 -26.92 -42.35 -94.65
CA THR A 863 -28.16 -42.21 -93.86
C THR A 863 -28.06 -42.95 -92.53
N GLU A 864 -27.40 -44.11 -92.49
CA GLU A 864 -27.12 -44.84 -91.24
C GLU A 864 -26.11 -44.10 -90.36
N GLN A 865 -25.04 -43.54 -90.95
CA GLN A 865 -24.08 -42.72 -90.22
C GLN A 865 -24.72 -41.43 -89.67
N ASN A 866 -25.58 -40.74 -90.43
CA ASN A 866 -26.29 -39.57 -89.94
C ASN A 866 -27.27 -39.90 -88.81
N LYS A 867 -27.92 -41.07 -88.84
CA LYS A 867 -28.81 -41.51 -87.76
C LYS A 867 -28.04 -41.78 -86.47
N ALA A 868 -26.87 -42.43 -86.56
CA ALA A 868 -25.98 -42.64 -85.42
C ALA A 868 -25.35 -41.34 -84.90
N LEU A 869 -25.01 -40.40 -85.79
CA LEU A 869 -24.47 -39.09 -85.41
C LEU A 869 -25.52 -38.22 -84.73
N ASN A 870 -26.77 -38.21 -85.21
CA ASN A 870 -27.87 -37.46 -84.61
C ASN A 870 -28.26 -38.01 -83.24
N GLN A 871 -28.28 -39.34 -83.06
CA GLN A 871 -28.50 -39.92 -81.72
C GLN A 871 -27.38 -39.58 -80.74
N ARG A 872 -26.13 -39.45 -81.21
CA ARG A 872 -25.00 -39.03 -80.38
C ARG A 872 -25.02 -37.53 -80.07
N LEU A 873 -25.47 -36.70 -81.03
CA LEU A 873 -25.70 -35.27 -80.85
C LEU A 873 -26.83 -34.99 -79.86
N GLU A 874 -27.93 -35.74 -79.92
CA GLU A 874 -29.03 -35.61 -78.93
C GLU A 874 -28.57 -36.02 -77.53
N ARG A 875 -27.75 -37.07 -77.39
CA ARG A 875 -27.20 -37.48 -76.09
C ARG A 875 -26.24 -36.43 -75.52
N LEU A 876 -25.30 -35.94 -76.33
CA LEU A 876 -24.38 -34.87 -75.95
C LEU A 876 -25.08 -33.54 -75.69
N SER A 877 -26.15 -33.23 -76.43
CA SER A 877 -26.97 -32.04 -76.20
C SER A 877 -27.77 -32.16 -74.91
N GLY A 878 -28.26 -33.36 -74.57
CA GLY A 878 -28.91 -33.64 -73.30
C GLY A 878 -27.94 -33.49 -72.12
N GLU A 879 -26.79 -34.16 -72.19
CA GLU A 879 -25.73 -34.09 -71.18
C GLU A 879 -25.20 -32.65 -71.00
N ASN A 880 -24.90 -31.94 -72.09
CA ASN A 880 -24.52 -30.52 -72.00
C ASN A 880 -25.65 -29.63 -71.47
N SER A 881 -26.92 -29.93 -71.77
CA SER A 881 -28.03 -29.12 -71.26
C SER A 881 -28.25 -29.31 -69.76
N GLU A 882 -28.03 -30.52 -69.24
CA GLU A 882 -28.06 -30.78 -67.80
C GLU A 882 -26.84 -30.19 -67.09
N GLU A 883 -25.65 -30.25 -67.70
CA GLU A 883 -24.43 -29.68 -67.16
C GLU A 883 -24.48 -28.14 -67.19
N ILE A 884 -25.01 -27.54 -68.25
CA ILE A 884 -25.30 -26.10 -68.31
C ILE A 884 -26.38 -25.71 -67.31
N ARG A 885 -27.42 -26.53 -67.09
CA ARG A 885 -28.44 -26.24 -66.08
C ARG A 885 -27.84 -26.29 -64.67
N SER A 886 -27.05 -27.31 -64.36
CA SER A 886 -26.28 -27.46 -63.11
C SER A 886 -25.32 -26.29 -62.90
N LEU A 887 -24.55 -25.91 -63.92
CA LEU A 887 -23.66 -24.75 -63.84
C LEU A 887 -24.44 -23.45 -63.66
N LYS A 888 -25.59 -23.29 -64.34
CA LYS A 888 -26.40 -22.09 -64.25
C LYS A 888 -27.06 -21.96 -62.87
N GLU A 889 -27.53 -23.06 -62.29
CA GLU A 889 -28.02 -23.11 -60.91
C GLU A 889 -26.91 -22.82 -59.91
N THR A 890 -25.69 -23.34 -60.14
CA THR A 890 -24.53 -23.08 -59.28
C THR A 890 -24.06 -21.63 -59.38
N VAL A 891 -23.96 -21.08 -60.59
CA VAL A 891 -23.59 -19.68 -60.85
C VAL A 891 -24.66 -18.74 -60.31
N GLN A 892 -25.94 -19.09 -60.42
CA GLN A 892 -27.02 -18.27 -59.88
C GLN A 892 -27.06 -18.31 -58.35
N SER A 893 -26.85 -19.48 -57.74
CA SER A 893 -26.65 -19.62 -56.30
C SER A 893 -25.47 -18.79 -55.80
N GLN A 894 -24.33 -18.83 -56.50
CA GLN A 894 -23.15 -18.05 -56.15
C GLN A 894 -23.35 -16.55 -56.38
N ALA A 895 -24.04 -16.15 -57.45
CA ALA A 895 -24.36 -14.75 -57.73
C ALA A 895 -25.35 -14.17 -56.70
N GLU A 896 -26.31 -14.96 -56.22
CA GLU A 896 -27.23 -14.57 -55.15
C GLU A 896 -26.52 -14.47 -53.79
N GLU A 897 -25.53 -15.33 -53.53
CA GLU A 897 -24.71 -15.28 -52.32
C GLU A 897 -23.73 -14.11 -52.34
N ILE A 898 -23.08 -13.86 -53.48
CA ILE A 898 -22.27 -12.66 -53.70
C ILE A 898 -23.14 -11.41 -53.61
N GLY A 899 -24.34 -11.41 -54.18
CA GLY A 899 -25.30 -10.31 -54.08
C GLY A 899 -25.73 -10.03 -52.64
N ARG A 900 -25.93 -11.09 -51.84
CA ARG A 900 -26.18 -10.96 -50.38
C ARG A 900 -24.97 -10.38 -49.65
N LEU A 901 -23.77 -10.90 -49.90
CA LEU A 901 -22.54 -10.44 -49.24
C LEU A 901 -22.16 -9.02 -49.63
N VAL A 902 -22.31 -8.65 -50.91
CA VAL A 902 -22.12 -7.28 -51.40
C VAL A 902 -23.18 -6.35 -50.83
N GLY A 903 -24.45 -6.78 -50.76
CA GLY A 903 -25.50 -6.01 -50.09
C GLY A 903 -25.20 -5.77 -48.61
N GLN A 904 -24.69 -6.79 -47.92
CA GLN A 904 -24.29 -6.71 -46.51
C GLN A 904 -23.05 -5.83 -46.30
N TRP A 905 -22.09 -5.86 -47.23
CA TRP A 905 -20.89 -5.04 -47.21
C TRP A 905 -21.17 -3.56 -47.56
N VAL A 906 -22.09 -3.29 -48.47
CA VAL A 906 -22.56 -1.92 -48.78
C VAL A 906 -23.29 -1.31 -47.59
N LEU A 907 -24.08 -2.11 -46.86
CA LEU A 907 -24.69 -1.70 -45.59
C LEU A 907 -23.62 -1.42 -44.52
N LEU A 908 -22.69 -2.35 -44.29
CA LEU A 908 -21.62 -2.17 -43.30
C LEU A 908 -20.74 -0.95 -43.63
N SER A 909 -20.34 -0.77 -44.89
CA SER A 909 -19.49 0.36 -45.29
C SER A 909 -20.22 1.71 -45.18
N SER A 910 -21.52 1.75 -45.46
CA SER A 910 -22.35 2.94 -45.22
C SER A 910 -22.49 3.25 -43.73
N ASP A 911 -22.62 2.22 -42.87
CA ASP A 911 -22.72 2.43 -41.42
C ASP A 911 -21.38 2.84 -40.84
N THR A 912 -20.28 2.25 -41.31
CA THR A 912 -18.91 2.64 -40.90
C THR A 912 -18.60 4.09 -41.29
N GLN A 913 -19.08 4.56 -42.45
CA GLN A 913 -18.93 5.94 -42.89
C GLN A 913 -19.75 6.90 -42.01
N LYS A 914 -21.00 6.54 -41.68
CA LYS A 914 -21.85 7.31 -40.76
C LYS A 914 -21.25 7.36 -39.35
N ASP A 915 -20.69 6.26 -38.87
CA ASP A 915 -20.04 6.18 -37.57
C ASP A 915 -18.79 7.06 -37.53
N LYS A 916 -18.01 7.10 -38.61
CA LYS A 916 -16.85 7.99 -38.73
C LYS A 916 -17.25 9.47 -38.71
N GLU A 917 -18.27 9.84 -39.48
CA GLU A 917 -18.82 11.21 -39.48
C GLU A 917 -19.42 11.59 -38.13
N LEU A 918 -20.04 10.63 -37.43
CA LEU A 918 -20.60 10.83 -36.09
C LEU A 918 -19.48 11.02 -35.05
N ILE A 919 -18.40 10.23 -35.11
CA ILE A 919 -17.24 10.37 -34.23
C ILE A 919 -16.53 11.71 -34.44
N GLU A 920 -16.33 12.14 -35.68
CA GLU A 920 -15.75 13.45 -35.98
C GLU A 920 -16.61 14.59 -35.43
N LYS A 921 -17.94 14.49 -35.51
CA LYS A 921 -18.85 15.45 -34.88
C LYS A 921 -18.78 15.43 -33.36
N LEU A 922 -18.79 14.25 -32.73
CA LEU A 922 -18.69 14.09 -31.27
C LEU A 922 -17.39 14.63 -30.69
N GLN A 923 -16.31 14.64 -31.47
CA GLN A 923 -15.00 15.21 -31.10
C GLN A 923 -14.92 16.73 -31.31
N SER A 924 -15.93 17.35 -31.92
CA SER A 924 -15.95 18.80 -32.08
C SER A 924 -16.05 19.50 -30.72
N GLN A 925 -15.40 20.66 -30.63
CA GLN A 925 -15.46 21.49 -29.43
C GLN A 925 -16.90 21.87 -29.07
N GLU A 926 -17.77 22.07 -30.08
CA GLU A 926 -19.19 22.35 -29.88
C GLU A 926 -19.89 21.21 -29.13
N GLU A 927 -19.71 19.95 -29.53
CA GLU A 927 -20.32 18.81 -28.84
C GLU A 927 -19.75 18.59 -27.43
N ALA A 928 -18.44 18.86 -27.24
CA ALA A 928 -17.81 18.83 -25.92
C ALA A 928 -18.41 19.88 -24.96
N GLU A 929 -18.68 21.09 -25.43
CA GLU A 929 -19.35 22.12 -24.64
C GLU A 929 -20.80 21.75 -24.33
N LYS A 930 -21.52 21.14 -25.29
CA LYS A 930 -22.90 20.68 -25.10
C LYS A 930 -22.99 19.51 -24.12
N ILE A 931 -22.04 18.57 -24.11
CA ILE A 931 -22.07 17.48 -23.11
C ILE A 931 -21.76 17.99 -21.70
N VAL A 932 -20.85 18.96 -21.56
CA VAL A 932 -20.62 19.65 -20.28
C VAL A 932 -21.88 20.40 -19.84
N LEU A 933 -22.60 21.05 -20.76
CA LEU A 933 -23.88 21.71 -20.48
C LEU A 933 -24.94 20.72 -19.97
N ILE A 934 -25.04 19.56 -20.61
CA ILE A 934 -25.94 18.48 -20.19
C ILE A 934 -25.58 17.99 -18.78
N GLN A 935 -24.32 17.62 -18.54
CA GLN A 935 -23.90 16.99 -17.29
C GLN A 935 -23.85 17.95 -16.09
N THR A 936 -23.42 19.20 -16.31
CA THR A 936 -23.19 20.16 -15.21
C THR A 936 -24.40 21.04 -14.91
N LYS A 937 -25.35 21.20 -15.85
CA LYS A 937 -26.52 22.09 -15.68
C LYS A 937 -27.85 21.37 -15.93
N LEU A 938 -28.11 20.90 -17.14
CA LEU A 938 -29.45 20.43 -17.54
C LEU A 938 -29.89 19.16 -16.80
N LEU A 939 -28.99 18.16 -16.67
CA LEU A 939 -29.27 16.95 -15.87
C LEU A 939 -29.45 17.27 -14.39
N PRO A 940 -28.56 18.05 -13.73
CA PRO A 940 -28.78 18.48 -12.35
C PRO A 940 -30.11 19.20 -12.14
N PHE A 941 -30.50 20.13 -13.00
CA PHE A 941 -31.80 20.82 -12.90
C PHE A 941 -32.97 19.84 -13.05
N THR A 942 -32.88 18.94 -14.03
CA THR A 942 -33.92 17.94 -14.31
C THR A 942 -34.04 16.93 -13.17
N ASN A 943 -32.93 16.42 -12.64
CA ASN A 943 -32.91 15.49 -11.51
C ASN A 943 -33.38 16.14 -10.21
N ASN A 944 -33.02 17.40 -9.96
CA ASN A 944 -33.49 18.13 -8.78
C ASN A 944 -35.01 18.32 -8.82
N TYR A 945 -35.55 18.69 -9.99
CA TYR A 945 -36.99 18.84 -10.15
C TYR A 945 -37.72 17.49 -10.14
N LEU A 946 -37.14 16.45 -10.73
CA LEU A 946 -37.67 15.08 -10.67
C LEU A 946 -37.71 14.55 -9.23
N THR A 947 -36.65 14.78 -8.44
CA THR A 947 -36.60 14.44 -7.01
C THR A 947 -37.67 15.18 -6.23
N HIS A 948 -37.88 16.47 -6.53
CA HIS A 948 -38.96 17.25 -5.93
C HIS A 948 -40.34 16.66 -6.26
N LEU A 949 -40.61 16.30 -7.52
CA LEU A 949 -41.87 15.69 -7.92
C LEU A 949 -42.07 14.30 -7.31
N LEU A 950 -41.01 13.48 -7.21
CA LEU A 950 -41.06 12.19 -6.52
C LEU A 950 -41.40 12.34 -5.04
N GLN A 951 -40.78 13.30 -4.35
CA GLN A 951 -41.10 13.60 -2.95
C GLN A 951 -42.54 14.10 -2.78
N GLN A 952 -43.08 14.84 -3.76
CA GLN A 952 -44.48 15.24 -3.73
C GLN A 952 -45.43 14.05 -3.96
N ALA A 953 -45.11 13.18 -4.92
CA ALA A 953 -45.89 11.98 -5.22
C ALA A 953 -45.87 10.98 -4.05
N GLN A 954 -44.72 10.85 -3.36
CA GLN A 954 -44.55 9.99 -2.20
C GLN A 954 -45.44 10.36 -1.00
N LYS A 955 -45.97 11.58 -0.94
CA LYS A 955 -46.96 11.96 0.08
C LYS A 955 -48.28 11.20 -0.06
N TYR A 956 -48.60 10.79 -1.28
CA TYR A 956 -49.84 10.07 -1.62
C TYR A 956 -49.58 8.58 -1.89
N GLN A 957 -48.32 8.22 -2.16
CA GLN A 957 -47.86 6.84 -2.31
C GLN A 957 -46.41 6.67 -1.80
N PRO A 958 -46.20 6.43 -0.49
CA PRO A 958 -44.86 6.41 0.14
C PRO A 958 -43.87 5.43 -0.46
N GLU A 959 -44.38 4.34 -1.03
CA GLU A 959 -43.59 3.27 -1.67
C GLU A 959 -43.17 3.61 -3.11
N LEU A 960 -43.65 4.73 -3.68
CA LEU A 960 -43.30 5.12 -5.04
C LEU A 960 -41.79 5.36 -5.16
N ARG A 961 -41.16 4.58 -6.03
CA ARG A 961 -39.77 4.71 -6.45
C ARG A 961 -39.74 4.61 -7.98
N LEU A 962 -38.76 5.24 -8.62
CA LEU A 962 -38.51 4.99 -10.04
C LEU A 962 -37.95 3.57 -10.20
N ASN A 963 -38.31 2.91 -11.30
CA ASN A 963 -37.69 1.68 -11.72
C ASN A 963 -36.18 1.91 -12.01
N PRO A 964 -35.36 0.85 -12.05
CA PRO A 964 -33.93 0.96 -12.38
C PRO A 964 -33.66 1.64 -13.73
N ASP A 965 -34.61 1.57 -14.66
CA ASP A 965 -34.58 2.20 -15.99
C ASP A 965 -35.07 3.66 -16.00
N GLY A 966 -35.43 4.22 -14.83
CA GLY A 966 -35.93 5.58 -14.68
C GLY A 966 -37.42 5.77 -15.02
N THR A 967 -38.16 4.70 -15.29
CA THR A 967 -39.61 4.73 -15.55
C THR A 967 -40.43 4.66 -14.26
N LEU A 968 -41.72 4.95 -14.38
CA LEU A 968 -42.68 4.75 -13.30
C LEU A 968 -43.09 3.26 -13.21
N PRO A 969 -43.20 2.67 -12.01
CA PRO A 969 -43.76 1.33 -11.82
C PRO A 969 -45.20 1.26 -12.31
N GLU A 970 -45.58 0.12 -12.90
CA GLU A 970 -46.93 -0.12 -13.38
C GLU A 970 -47.84 -0.54 -12.21
N LEU A 971 -48.53 0.43 -11.60
CA LEU A 971 -49.73 0.36 -10.72
C LEU A 971 -49.71 1.52 -9.71
N LEU A 972 -50.31 2.68 -10.04
CA LEU A 972 -50.34 3.82 -9.12
C LEU A 972 -51.75 4.44 -9.05
N GLN A 973 -52.62 3.89 -8.22
CA GLN A 973 -53.73 4.68 -7.67
C GLN A 973 -53.26 5.31 -6.36
N PRO A 974 -53.62 6.57 -6.05
CA PRO A 974 -53.28 7.18 -4.77
C PRO A 974 -53.90 6.38 -3.62
N LEU A 975 -53.32 6.48 -2.42
CA LEU A 975 -53.86 5.82 -1.21
C LEU A 975 -55.32 6.20 -0.92
N PHE A 976 -55.76 7.40 -1.32
CA PHE A 976 -57.12 7.89 -1.14
C PHE A 976 -57.66 8.51 -2.43
N GLU A 977 -58.90 8.19 -2.78
CA GLU A 977 -59.54 8.62 -4.03
C GLU A 977 -59.81 10.14 -4.09
N SER A 978 -59.90 10.81 -2.93
CA SER A 978 -60.00 12.27 -2.82
C SER A 978 -58.77 13.02 -3.32
N ASP A 979 -57.61 12.36 -3.34
CA ASP A 979 -56.32 12.98 -3.69
C ASP A 979 -55.94 12.73 -5.15
N LYS A 980 -56.76 11.96 -5.88
CA LYS A 980 -56.53 11.52 -7.26
C LYS A 980 -56.25 12.67 -8.22
N GLU A 981 -57.04 13.74 -8.16
CA GLU A 981 -56.84 14.86 -9.09
C GLU A 981 -55.50 15.60 -8.87
N VAL A 982 -55.01 15.67 -7.63
CA VAL A 982 -53.72 16.29 -7.30
C VAL A 982 -52.57 15.35 -7.65
N TYR A 983 -52.73 14.07 -7.33
CA TYR A 983 -51.77 13.03 -7.65
C TYR A 983 -51.57 12.87 -9.16
N ASP A 984 -52.65 12.79 -9.94
CA ASP A 984 -52.63 12.66 -11.40
C ASP A 984 -51.88 13.84 -12.05
N LYS A 985 -52.02 15.07 -11.51
CA LYS A 985 -51.27 16.25 -11.97
C LYS A 985 -49.77 16.15 -11.64
N ILE A 986 -49.40 15.56 -10.51
CA ILE A 986 -47.99 15.34 -10.14
C ILE A 986 -47.40 14.24 -11.04
N ILE A 987 -48.13 13.15 -11.28
CA ILE A 987 -47.71 12.06 -12.16
C ILE A 987 -47.54 12.55 -13.61
N THR A 988 -48.49 13.33 -14.13
CA THR A 988 -48.36 13.95 -15.46
C THR A 988 -47.08 14.79 -15.59
N LYS A 989 -46.73 15.58 -14.56
CA LYS A 989 -45.48 16.35 -14.55
C LYS A 989 -44.26 15.45 -14.46
N LEU A 990 -44.35 14.39 -13.67
CA LEU A 990 -43.28 13.43 -13.46
C LEU A 990 -42.96 12.69 -14.76
N GLU A 991 -43.97 12.24 -15.50
CA GLU A 991 -43.83 11.65 -16.83
C GLU A 991 -43.17 12.61 -17.82
N LEU A 992 -43.61 13.87 -17.85
CA LEU A 992 -43.00 14.90 -18.71
C LEU A 992 -41.53 15.14 -18.37
N VAL A 993 -41.18 15.19 -17.08
CA VAL A 993 -39.79 15.42 -16.64
C VAL A 993 -38.91 14.17 -16.82
N ILE A 994 -39.47 12.97 -16.67
CA ILE A 994 -38.80 11.71 -17.02
C ILE A 994 -38.50 11.69 -18.52
N ASN A 995 -39.43 12.12 -19.36
CA ASN A 995 -39.20 12.24 -20.80
C ASN A 995 -38.14 13.31 -21.13
N LEU A 996 -38.14 14.44 -20.43
CA LEU A 996 -37.06 15.43 -20.57
C LEU A 996 -35.70 14.85 -20.17
N LYS A 997 -35.64 14.06 -19.08
CA LYS A 997 -34.43 13.37 -18.65
C LYS A 997 -33.98 12.32 -19.66
N SER A 998 -34.90 11.53 -20.20
CA SER A 998 -34.56 10.50 -21.20
C SER A 998 -33.96 11.14 -22.45
N ILE A 999 -34.51 12.27 -22.93
CA ILE A 999 -33.93 13.02 -24.06
C ILE A 999 -32.48 13.43 -23.80
N LEU A 1000 -32.13 13.86 -22.57
CA LEU A 1000 -30.73 14.21 -22.23
C LEU A 1000 -29.80 12.99 -22.16
N GLN A 1001 -30.34 11.82 -21.82
CA GLN A 1001 -29.60 10.56 -21.66
C GLN A 1001 -29.61 9.67 -22.92
N ASP A 1002 -30.36 10.06 -23.94
CA ASP A 1002 -30.59 9.31 -25.18
C ASP A 1002 -29.36 9.33 -26.09
N THR A 1003 -28.33 8.58 -25.71
CA THR A 1003 -27.11 8.43 -26.50
C THR A 1003 -27.28 7.48 -27.69
N ASN A 1004 -28.44 6.81 -27.80
CA ASN A 1004 -28.68 5.77 -28.79
C ASN A 1004 -29.45 6.31 -30.01
N GLU A 1005 -30.57 7.00 -29.79
CA GLU A 1005 -31.34 7.61 -30.89
C GLU A 1005 -30.87 9.03 -31.21
N ARG A 1006 -30.23 9.72 -30.25
CA ARG A 1006 -29.64 11.07 -30.40
C ARG A 1006 -28.20 11.12 -29.91
N PRO A 1007 -27.26 10.49 -30.63
CA PRO A 1007 -25.87 10.37 -30.16
C PRO A 1007 -25.21 11.74 -29.93
N LEU A 1008 -25.53 12.76 -30.73
CA LEU A 1008 -24.96 14.11 -30.60
C LEU A 1008 -25.53 14.87 -29.39
N PRO A 1009 -24.66 15.34 -28.46
CA PRO A 1009 -25.07 16.23 -27.36
C PRO A 1009 -25.87 17.46 -27.80
N SER A 1010 -25.56 18.09 -28.93
CA SER A 1010 -26.27 19.26 -29.48
C SER A 1010 -27.72 18.93 -29.84
N GLU A 1011 -27.97 17.79 -30.50
CA GLU A 1011 -29.30 17.29 -30.84
C GLU A 1011 -30.13 17.02 -29.58
N ARG A 1012 -29.51 16.45 -28.54
CA ARG A 1012 -30.16 16.25 -27.24
C ARG A 1012 -30.50 17.56 -26.55
N VAL A 1013 -29.60 18.55 -26.59
CA VAL A 1013 -29.84 19.89 -26.05
C VAL A 1013 -30.99 20.58 -26.80
N GLN A 1014 -31.04 20.48 -28.12
CA GLN A 1014 -32.11 21.04 -28.94
C GLN A 1014 -33.45 20.35 -28.67
N ALA A 1015 -33.48 19.01 -28.73
CA ALA A 1015 -34.68 18.23 -28.47
C ALA A 1015 -35.22 18.46 -27.06
N PHE A 1016 -34.33 18.57 -26.08
CA PHE A 1016 -34.68 18.94 -24.71
C PHE A 1016 -35.29 20.34 -24.66
N GLY A 1017 -34.71 21.33 -25.35
CA GLY A 1017 -35.24 22.69 -25.41
C GLY A 1017 -36.65 22.74 -26.02
N GLU A 1018 -36.88 22.04 -27.13
CA GLU A 1018 -38.20 21.95 -27.77
C GLU A 1018 -39.23 21.22 -26.88
N ALA A 1019 -38.84 20.11 -26.27
CA ALA A 1019 -39.69 19.37 -25.35
C ALA A 1019 -40.00 20.19 -24.10
N LEU A 1020 -39.04 20.98 -23.61
CA LEU A 1020 -39.21 21.88 -22.47
C LEU A 1020 -40.20 23.00 -22.77
N LEU A 1021 -40.17 23.56 -23.98
CA LEU A 1021 -41.15 24.56 -24.44
C LEU A 1021 -42.56 23.95 -24.54
N ARG A 1022 -42.69 22.77 -25.15
CA ARG A 1022 -43.98 22.05 -25.24
C ARG A 1022 -44.54 21.69 -23.87
N ALA A 1023 -43.68 21.16 -22.98
CA ALA A 1023 -44.06 20.85 -21.60
C ALA A 1023 -44.47 22.12 -20.85
N ASN A 1024 -43.81 23.25 -21.10
CA ASN A 1024 -44.20 24.52 -20.49
C ASN A 1024 -45.57 25.00 -20.96
N ASP A 1025 -45.90 24.87 -22.26
CA ASP A 1025 -47.22 25.22 -22.77
C ASP A 1025 -48.32 24.31 -22.18
N ALA A 1026 -48.04 23.01 -22.02
CA ALA A 1026 -48.94 22.07 -21.37
C ALA A 1026 -49.15 22.37 -19.88
N LEU A 1027 -48.09 22.83 -19.18
CA LEU A 1027 -48.10 23.03 -17.73
C LEU A 1027 -48.41 24.47 -17.29
N LYS A 1028 -48.49 25.43 -18.23
CA LYS A 1028 -48.76 26.86 -17.98
C LYS A 1028 -50.08 27.11 -17.25
N ILE A 1029 -51.02 26.16 -17.34
CA ILE A 1029 -52.37 26.23 -16.75
C ILE A 1029 -52.32 26.01 -15.22
N HIS A 1030 -51.24 25.43 -14.66
CA HIS A 1030 -51.22 24.92 -13.29
C HIS A 1030 -50.58 25.82 -12.21
N ARG A 1031 -50.17 27.07 -12.52
CA ARG A 1031 -49.50 28.02 -11.58
C ARG A 1031 -48.50 27.36 -10.62
N ASP A 1032 -47.56 26.58 -11.15
CA ASP A 1032 -46.54 25.88 -10.37
C ASP A 1032 -45.23 26.70 -10.28
N GLY A 1033 -44.93 27.19 -9.06
CA GLY A 1033 -43.72 27.96 -8.77
C GLY A 1033 -42.43 27.17 -8.98
N PRO A 1034 -42.28 25.97 -8.40
CA PRO A 1034 -41.19 25.03 -8.71
C PRO A 1034 -40.98 24.75 -10.20
N TRP A 1035 -42.04 24.46 -10.97
CA TRP A 1035 -41.95 24.29 -12.44
C TRP A 1035 -41.37 25.55 -13.10
N THR A 1036 -41.89 26.72 -12.73
CA THR A 1036 -41.46 28.01 -13.30
C THR A 1036 -39.97 28.26 -13.06
N ARG A 1037 -39.43 27.86 -11.90
CA ARG A 1037 -38.00 27.97 -11.60
C ARG A 1037 -37.18 26.99 -12.44
N PHE A 1038 -37.58 25.71 -12.49
CA PHE A 1038 -36.92 24.70 -13.32
C PHE A 1038 -36.88 25.12 -14.80
N PHE A 1039 -38.01 25.59 -15.34
CA PHE A 1039 -38.12 26.10 -16.71
C PHE A 1039 -37.20 27.30 -16.94
N LYS A 1040 -37.23 28.31 -16.05
CA LYS A 1040 -36.38 29.51 -16.19
C LYS A 1040 -34.89 29.19 -16.12
N SER A 1041 -34.48 28.37 -15.16
CA SER A 1041 -33.08 27.96 -15.00
C SER A 1041 -32.59 27.18 -16.21
N SER A 1042 -33.41 26.27 -16.74
CA SER A 1042 -33.08 25.51 -17.95
C SER A 1042 -33.08 26.39 -19.20
N ALA A 1043 -34.06 27.30 -19.36
CA ALA A 1043 -34.14 28.21 -20.49
C ALA A 1043 -33.01 29.24 -20.53
N LEU A 1044 -32.59 29.76 -19.37
CA LEU A 1044 -31.45 30.67 -19.24
C LEU A 1044 -30.16 30.00 -19.70
N VAL A 1045 -29.95 28.75 -19.29
CA VAL A 1045 -28.77 27.95 -19.64
C VAL A 1045 -28.76 27.57 -21.13
N LEU A 1046 -29.93 27.42 -21.75
CA LEU A 1046 -30.07 27.18 -23.19
C LEU A 1046 -29.89 28.44 -24.05
N GLY A 1047 -29.64 29.61 -23.44
CA GLY A 1047 -29.41 30.84 -24.19
C GLY A 1047 -30.66 31.41 -24.85
N PHE A 1048 -31.87 31.03 -24.40
CA PHE A 1048 -33.08 31.73 -24.83
C PHE A 1048 -33.02 33.18 -24.30
N ALA A 1049 -32.59 34.09 -25.16
CA ALA A 1049 -32.58 35.53 -24.87
C ALA A 1049 -33.98 35.98 -24.43
N PHE A 1050 -33.98 36.94 -23.50
CA PHE A 1050 -35.09 37.46 -22.70
C PHE A 1050 -36.37 37.90 -23.47
N GLU A 1051 -36.44 37.83 -24.79
CA GLU A 1051 -37.62 38.24 -25.55
C GLU A 1051 -38.74 37.19 -25.55
N LEU A 1052 -38.47 35.87 -25.61
CA LEU A 1052 -39.55 34.86 -25.64
C LEU A 1052 -40.24 34.69 -24.28
N ALA A 1053 -39.50 34.80 -23.18
CA ALA A 1053 -40.07 34.70 -21.83
C ALA A 1053 -40.81 35.99 -21.39
N TYR A 1054 -40.41 37.16 -21.91
CA TYR A 1054 -41.03 38.43 -21.55
C TYR A 1054 -42.31 38.71 -22.39
N THR A 1055 -42.32 38.40 -23.69
CA THR A 1055 -43.53 38.57 -24.53
C THR A 1055 -44.65 37.59 -24.20
N VAL A 1056 -44.30 36.35 -23.83
CA VAL A 1056 -45.25 35.30 -23.44
C VAL A 1056 -45.85 35.52 -22.03
N VAL A 1057 -45.28 36.45 -21.24
CA VAL A 1057 -45.68 36.75 -19.85
C VAL A 1057 -46.19 38.20 -19.64
N THR A 1058 -45.86 39.19 -20.49
CA THR A 1058 -46.20 40.61 -20.22
C THR A 1058 -46.97 41.38 -21.29
N GLY A 1059 -47.19 40.84 -22.49
CA GLY A 1059 -48.17 41.37 -23.45
C GLY A 1059 -47.95 42.80 -24.00
N LYS A 1060 -46.72 43.30 -24.13
CA LYS A 1060 -46.42 44.63 -24.74
C LYS A 1060 -45.28 44.58 -25.76
N ARG A 1061 -45.36 45.40 -26.83
CA ARG A 1061 -44.46 45.47 -28.00
C ARG A 1061 -43.46 46.65 -27.94
N ASN A 1062 -42.21 46.36 -28.33
CA ASN A 1062 -41.18 47.20 -29.03
C ASN A 1062 -40.60 48.47 -28.35
N PRO A 1063 -39.48 49.11 -28.83
CA PRO A 1063 -38.48 48.72 -29.87
C PRO A 1063 -36.97 49.10 -29.55
N LEU A 1064 -36.05 48.75 -30.48
CA LEU A 1064 -34.79 49.43 -30.91
C LEU A 1064 -33.41 48.74 -30.70
N PHE A 1065 -32.90 48.26 -31.84
CA PHE A 1065 -31.54 48.20 -32.43
C PHE A 1065 -30.34 49.00 -31.86
N PHE A 1066 -29.14 48.36 -31.95
CA PHE A 1066 -27.79 48.80 -32.41
C PHE A 1066 -26.58 48.65 -31.45
N VAL A 1067 -25.46 48.21 -32.06
CA VAL A 1067 -24.00 48.42 -31.74
C VAL A 1067 -23.33 47.40 -30.80
N THR A 1068 -22.13 46.82 -31.00
CA THR A 1068 -21.23 46.47 -32.13
C THR A 1068 -20.07 45.63 -31.54
N HIS A 1069 -19.48 44.75 -32.35
CA HIS A 1069 -18.07 44.30 -32.43
C HIS A 1069 -17.12 44.25 -31.21
N THR A 1070 -16.69 43.01 -30.98
CA THR A 1070 -15.43 42.39 -30.52
C THR A 1070 -14.13 43.23 -30.33
N GLN A 1071 -13.43 42.99 -29.21
CA GLN A 1071 -12.02 43.40 -28.93
C GLN A 1071 -11.17 42.22 -28.42
N GLY A 1072 -11.02 41.18 -29.24
CA GLY A 1072 -9.99 40.13 -29.10
C GLY A 1072 -9.05 40.08 -30.29
N GLU A 1073 -9.50 40.56 -31.46
CA GLU A 1073 -8.65 40.91 -32.61
C GLU A 1073 -7.63 42.02 -32.25
N ALA A 1074 -7.86 42.79 -31.18
CA ALA A 1074 -6.92 43.80 -30.70
C ALA A 1074 -5.68 43.23 -29.98
N TYR A 1075 -5.75 41.99 -29.43
CA TYR A 1075 -4.62 41.42 -28.70
C TYR A 1075 -3.56 40.80 -29.63
N VAL A 1076 -4.00 40.28 -30.78
CA VAL A 1076 -3.12 39.69 -31.80
C VAL A 1076 -2.26 40.76 -32.47
N ASP A 1077 -2.80 41.97 -32.65
CA ASP A 1077 -2.05 43.12 -33.18
C ASP A 1077 -1.05 43.72 -32.16
N ASP A 1078 -1.34 43.64 -30.85
CA ASP A 1078 -0.49 44.21 -29.80
C ASP A 1078 0.76 43.36 -29.48
N CYS A 1079 0.68 42.03 -29.51
CA CYS A 1079 1.87 41.20 -29.29
C CYS A 1079 2.85 41.23 -30.48
N ALA A 1080 2.35 41.44 -31.71
CA ALA A 1080 3.20 41.71 -32.87
C ALA A 1080 4.03 43.00 -32.68
N LYS A 1081 3.56 43.92 -31.85
CA LYS A 1081 4.25 45.15 -31.44
C LYS A 1081 5.25 44.96 -30.30
N GLU A 1082 4.96 44.09 -29.32
CA GLU A 1082 5.88 43.82 -28.19
C GLU A 1082 7.17 43.11 -28.60
N LEU A 1083 7.17 42.40 -29.73
CA LEU A 1083 8.40 41.87 -30.32
C LEU A 1083 9.24 42.92 -31.04
N GLY A 1084 8.84 44.19 -31.01
CA GLY A 1084 9.72 45.33 -31.35
C GLY A 1084 10.34 45.26 -32.74
N LEU A 1085 9.74 44.47 -33.63
CA LEU A 1085 10.07 44.40 -35.05
C LEU A 1085 9.38 45.58 -35.75
N GLU A 1086 9.94 46.78 -35.56
CA GLU A 1086 9.65 47.92 -36.42
C GLU A 1086 10.39 47.80 -37.77
N ASN A 1087 9.58 47.59 -38.81
CA ASN A 1087 9.50 48.40 -40.03
C ASN A 1087 10.62 48.39 -41.11
N PRO A 1088 10.22 48.19 -42.37
CA PRO A 1088 10.45 49.22 -43.39
C PRO A 1088 9.16 49.62 -44.12
N ALA A 1089 8.34 50.49 -43.52
CA ALA A 1089 7.70 51.65 -44.14
C ALA A 1089 6.83 52.43 -43.12
N VAL A 1090 7.56 53.21 -42.31
CA VAL A 1090 7.23 54.54 -41.73
C VAL A 1090 6.18 54.57 -40.61
N GLY A 1091 6.48 54.93 -39.35
CA GLY A 1091 7.68 55.50 -38.74
C GLY A 1091 7.41 56.91 -38.18
N ALA A 1092 7.22 57.01 -36.86
CA ALA A 1092 7.51 58.12 -35.94
C ALA A 1092 6.73 57.93 -34.62
#